data_AF-A0A952ZJ98-F1
#
_entry.id   AF-A0A952ZJ98-F1
#
_cell.length_a   1.000
_cell.length_b   1.000
_cell.length_c   1.000
_cell.angle_alpha   90.00
_cell.angle_beta   90.00
_cell.angle_gamma   90.00
#
_symmetry.space_group_name_H-M   'P 1'
#
loop_
_entity.id
_entity.type
_entity.pdbx_description
1 polymer ?
#
loop_
_entity_poly.entity_id
_entity_poly.type
_entity_poly.pdbx_seq_one_letter_code
_entity_poly.pdbx_strand_id
1 'polypeptide(L)'
;YDGTTAAPAGFSPTYSFAGLVSGDTGASLTDSGAAYDSKDVASASKVTVSGVNITSITGSNGSSAGDYVLDATAKDVAASITRKTVSVTGLAANSKTYDGVADASIANWGAVSTGIGSETLVLGHGLATFADANAGVGKTVTATGYGLSNGSNGGEAGNYQLASTAATATADIAKAPLTVIANNDAKFVTQTDAPGYNGASYSGLVHGETSSVLGGTLSIVRSNSGTELVGTYSGVLQPAGLTAANYNISYVGGDYTIVASSQLLIRVSNLTSTYGSAANYAIASAEYWNGSSAVALSGITPNGNNSFTIDDGAGGQASFTLAPVNAGLSGSGNLRAGSYQLATFGTVTTHSGNFNDTINVVGSQTVIQRGISASASGVSKVYDGSTAMNLTGIGLGGVLVGDAVSASGSGAYSQKNAGTHVGYIVSGLSLAGADAGNYYLTSGSSLAGSDGVITPRALHVSYTGVSKVYDGNTSATVTTADDRIAGDVLALNLSAAYADKNVGSAKPVAVSGVSLGGIDAGNYSVATSGTTTADITRLDSVTWTGGASGNWFDPANWAGGAVPDLANVAHVIIPANVVVAFNTSGALAPAETGAVHIDSLGSSGSLTQSNGSLNIGDGGMTLHAYSQSGGSLTSDGPILLDSFTQTGGSTAANGNFTVNADYSQNGSGSVSVAGNASITDSSGGTTLGNFAVRGNLSVTSTGGDITQAVGSSITVSGATIADAGSSNITLDSPTNNFVGPFNARGNNISVVDGFGGLTLGNISAGGNLDVSSSGGDITQAGGSSITVNGATTVDAGSSNITLDGPDNDFVGPFNASGNNITVVDGAGGLVLGNVSAGGNLDVTSTDGDIRQAAGSTITVGGATTADAGSSNITLDSPTNNFVGPFNAHGNNITGGWRRRAGARQCQRRRQRCNQHRQQSAAGSNHINVDGTKYHADAAAATSHWTARTNNFVGPFQRPRQTTPWWMAQRLVLAMSALAAI
;
A
#
# COMPACT_ATOMS: atom_id res chain seq x y z
N TYR A 1 35.31 18.65 -8.24
CA TYR A 1 33.84 18.71 -8.16
C TYR A 1 33.36 19.99 -8.81
N ASP A 2 32.51 19.88 -9.82
CA ASP A 2 31.89 21.02 -10.53
C ASP A 2 30.35 20.94 -10.60
N GLY A 3 29.76 19.98 -9.88
CA GLY A 3 28.31 19.74 -9.87
C GLY A 3 27.79 18.93 -11.05
N THR A 4 28.64 18.44 -11.96
CA THR A 4 28.22 17.70 -13.16
C THR A 4 28.84 16.30 -13.22
N THR A 5 28.31 15.45 -14.11
CA THR A 5 28.92 14.17 -14.48
C THR A 5 29.90 14.30 -15.64
N ALA A 6 30.14 15.50 -16.18
CA ALA A 6 31.00 15.64 -17.36
C ALA A 6 32.45 15.24 -17.06
N ALA A 7 33.11 14.59 -18.02
CA ALA A 7 34.55 14.42 -17.94
C ALA A 7 35.26 15.80 -17.95
N PRO A 8 36.46 15.93 -17.35
CA PRO A 8 37.18 17.20 -17.31
C PRO A 8 37.46 17.74 -18.71
N ALA A 9 37.47 19.07 -18.85
CA ALA A 9 37.84 19.70 -20.12
C ALA A 9 39.24 19.24 -20.57
N GLY A 10 39.34 18.76 -21.82
CA GLY A 10 40.58 18.21 -22.38
C GLY A 10 40.82 16.73 -22.07
N PHE A 11 39.86 16.02 -21.45
CA PHE A 11 39.89 14.56 -21.36
C PHE A 11 39.97 13.95 -22.77
N SER A 12 40.99 13.12 -22.99
CA SER A 12 41.18 12.38 -24.23
C SER A 12 41.45 10.91 -23.88
N PRO A 13 40.57 9.98 -24.27
CA PRO A 13 40.81 8.56 -24.06
C PRO A 13 41.99 8.07 -24.91
N THR A 14 42.81 7.20 -24.33
CA THR A 14 43.86 6.46 -25.07
C THR A 14 43.41 5.02 -25.21
N TYR A 15 43.48 4.48 -26.43
CA TYR A 15 43.00 3.15 -26.74
C TYR A 15 44.16 2.19 -27.02
N SER A 16 44.05 0.97 -26.49
CA SER A 16 44.92 -0.15 -26.85
C SER A 16 44.12 -1.17 -27.65
N PHE A 17 44.66 -1.61 -28.78
CA PHE A 17 43.95 -2.49 -29.71
C PHE A 17 44.47 -3.92 -29.62
N ALA A 18 43.55 -4.90 -29.70
CA ALA A 18 43.83 -6.32 -29.83
C ALA A 18 42.88 -6.94 -30.85
N GLY A 19 43.30 -8.03 -31.51
CA GLY A 19 42.48 -8.72 -32.52
C GLY A 19 42.60 -8.17 -33.95
N LEU A 20 43.54 -7.25 -34.20
CA LEU A 20 43.90 -6.82 -35.56
C LEU A 20 44.56 -7.97 -36.33
N VAL A 21 44.27 -8.09 -37.63
CA VAL A 21 44.93 -9.05 -38.52
C VAL A 21 46.40 -8.64 -38.73
N SER A 22 47.30 -9.62 -38.87
CA SER A 22 48.73 -9.37 -39.10
C SER A 22 48.96 -8.42 -40.29
N GLY A 23 49.66 -7.30 -40.03
CA GLY A 23 49.88 -6.20 -40.97
C GLY A 23 49.08 -4.93 -40.64
N ASP A 24 47.99 -5.03 -39.88
CA ASP A 24 47.31 -3.89 -39.29
C ASP A 24 47.88 -3.56 -37.90
N THR A 25 48.12 -2.28 -37.64
CA THR A 25 48.88 -1.80 -36.48
C THR A 25 48.09 -0.90 -35.54
N GLY A 26 46.91 -0.42 -35.95
CA GLY A 26 46.03 0.36 -35.08
C GLY A 26 44.70 0.74 -35.73
N ALA A 27 43.85 1.39 -34.95
CA ALA A 27 42.60 2.00 -35.43
C ALA A 27 42.52 3.46 -34.96
N SER A 28 41.86 4.30 -35.75
CA SER A 28 41.39 5.61 -35.30
C SER A 28 39.95 5.46 -34.84
N LEU A 29 39.67 5.96 -33.64
CA LEU A 29 38.35 5.89 -33.02
C LEU A 29 37.78 7.30 -32.85
N THR A 30 36.45 7.38 -32.89
CA THR A 30 35.68 8.53 -32.40
C THR A 30 34.80 8.08 -31.25
N ASP A 31 34.42 8.99 -30.37
CA ASP A 31 33.42 8.76 -29.33
C ASP A 31 32.41 9.92 -29.31
N SER A 32 31.26 9.66 -28.70
CA SER A 32 30.18 10.64 -28.59
C SER A 32 30.21 11.43 -27.27
N GLY A 33 31.11 11.07 -26.35
CA GLY A 33 31.26 11.73 -25.07
C GLY A 33 31.79 10.81 -23.97
N ALA A 34 32.23 11.44 -22.89
CA ALA A 34 32.72 10.80 -21.68
C ALA A 34 32.07 11.44 -20.45
N ALA A 35 31.57 10.61 -19.54
CA ALA A 35 30.93 11.06 -18.32
C ALA A 35 31.26 10.16 -17.14
N TYR A 36 31.35 10.74 -15.95
CA TYR A 36 31.39 10.03 -14.69
C TYR A 36 30.07 9.30 -14.42
N ASP A 37 30.16 8.21 -13.66
CA ASP A 37 29.02 7.46 -13.14
C ASP A 37 28.22 8.23 -12.07
N SER A 38 28.83 9.23 -11.44
CA SER A 38 28.17 10.16 -10.53
C SER A 38 28.82 11.55 -10.58
N LYS A 39 28.03 12.59 -10.29
CA LYS A 39 28.55 13.95 -10.07
C LYS A 39 29.24 14.09 -8.72
N ASP A 40 28.89 13.24 -7.74
CA ASP A 40 29.27 13.39 -6.34
C ASP A 40 30.56 12.64 -5.99
N VAL A 41 31.46 13.33 -5.26
CA VAL A 41 32.84 12.92 -4.94
C VAL A 41 32.92 11.53 -4.34
N ALA A 42 32.03 11.20 -3.39
CA ALA A 42 32.08 9.93 -2.67
C ALA A 42 31.68 8.72 -3.54
N SER A 43 30.86 8.95 -4.56
CA SER A 43 30.28 7.91 -5.40
C SER A 43 30.89 7.81 -6.79
N ALA A 44 31.59 8.84 -7.26
CA ALA A 44 32.24 8.83 -8.56
C ALA A 44 33.43 7.87 -8.57
N SER A 45 33.32 6.79 -9.35
CA SER A 45 34.28 5.69 -9.37
C SER A 45 34.85 5.38 -10.75
N LYS A 46 34.18 5.86 -11.81
CA LYS A 46 34.60 5.62 -13.20
C LYS A 46 34.12 6.72 -14.14
N VAL A 47 34.79 6.83 -15.28
CA VAL A 47 34.31 7.55 -16.47
C VAL A 47 33.98 6.51 -17.54
N THR A 48 32.78 6.61 -18.11
CA THR A 48 32.35 5.82 -19.26
C THR A 48 32.49 6.64 -20.53
N VAL A 49 33.31 6.15 -21.47
CA VAL A 49 33.42 6.70 -22.82
C VAL A 49 32.39 5.98 -23.70
N SER A 50 31.47 6.71 -24.30
CA SER A 50 30.30 6.15 -24.99
C SER A 50 30.28 6.45 -26.49
N GLY A 51 29.66 5.58 -27.27
CA GLY A 51 29.52 5.76 -28.72
C GLY A 51 30.84 5.62 -29.47
N VAL A 52 31.74 4.77 -28.96
CA VAL A 52 33.02 4.49 -29.59
C VAL A 52 32.79 3.83 -30.95
N ASN A 53 33.41 4.38 -31.99
CA ASN A 53 33.28 3.90 -33.37
C ASN A 53 34.61 3.95 -34.11
N ILE A 54 34.88 2.97 -34.98
CA ILE A 54 36.07 2.89 -35.82
C ILE A 54 35.88 3.82 -37.03
N THR A 55 36.76 4.79 -37.21
CA THR A 55 36.75 5.66 -38.39
C THR A 55 37.70 5.20 -39.48
N SER A 56 38.83 4.60 -39.10
CA SER A 56 39.82 4.07 -40.05
C SER A 56 40.76 3.06 -39.40
N ILE A 57 41.32 2.17 -40.21
CA ILE A 57 42.37 1.23 -39.79
C ILE A 57 43.72 1.72 -40.33
N THR A 58 44.76 1.59 -39.53
CA THR A 58 46.15 1.88 -39.92
C THR A 58 46.90 0.57 -40.05
N GLY A 59 47.59 0.37 -41.18
CA GLY A 59 48.26 -0.89 -41.49
C GLY A 59 48.81 -0.95 -42.91
N SER A 60 49.54 -2.02 -43.21
CA SER A 60 50.05 -2.30 -44.56
C SER A 60 49.04 -2.98 -45.48
N ASN A 61 47.87 -3.41 -44.96
CA ASN A 61 46.91 -4.24 -45.68
C ASN A 61 45.80 -3.45 -46.38
N GLY A 62 45.66 -2.14 -46.13
CA GLY A 62 44.61 -1.31 -46.72
C GLY A 62 43.20 -1.61 -46.20
N SER A 63 43.08 -2.20 -45.01
CA SER A 63 41.81 -2.61 -44.39
C SER A 63 40.85 -1.42 -44.18
N SER A 64 39.55 -1.65 -44.37
CA SER A 64 38.47 -0.69 -44.15
C SER A 64 37.97 -0.74 -42.71
N ALA A 65 37.35 0.34 -42.22
CA ALA A 65 36.75 0.36 -40.88
C ALA A 65 35.67 -0.73 -40.71
N GLY A 66 34.93 -1.05 -41.78
CA GLY A 66 33.89 -2.09 -41.77
C GLY A 66 34.42 -3.53 -41.71
N ASP A 67 35.72 -3.75 -41.87
CA ASP A 67 36.33 -5.09 -41.75
C ASP A 67 36.47 -5.52 -40.28
N TYR A 68 36.33 -4.58 -39.35
CA TYR A 68 36.46 -4.80 -37.92
C TYR A 68 35.18 -4.39 -37.19
N VAL A 69 34.90 -5.10 -36.10
CA VAL A 69 33.82 -4.76 -35.16
C VAL A 69 34.44 -4.55 -33.78
N LEU A 70 34.00 -3.50 -33.08
CA LEU A 70 34.39 -3.28 -31.70
C LEU A 70 33.71 -4.32 -30.80
N ASP A 71 34.42 -4.80 -29.79
CA ASP A 71 33.87 -5.71 -28.77
C ASP A 71 32.82 -5.01 -27.88
N ALA A 72 32.93 -3.68 -27.74
CA ALA A 72 31.94 -2.82 -27.13
C ALA A 72 32.02 -1.39 -27.69
N THR A 73 30.88 -0.71 -27.75
CA THR A 73 30.77 0.71 -28.14
C THR A 73 30.83 1.67 -26.94
N ALA A 74 31.08 1.15 -25.74
CA ALA A 74 31.38 1.92 -24.55
C ALA A 74 32.44 1.20 -23.71
N LYS A 75 33.32 1.97 -23.06
CA LYS A 75 34.35 1.45 -22.16
C LYS A 75 34.47 2.31 -20.92
N ASP A 76 34.71 1.64 -19.79
CA ASP A 76 34.88 2.28 -18.49
C ASP A 76 36.36 2.40 -18.14
N VAL A 77 36.75 3.54 -17.56
CA VAL A 77 38.05 3.73 -16.92
C VAL A 77 37.84 4.19 -15.48
N ALA A 78 38.57 3.59 -14.54
CA ALA A 78 38.50 4.00 -13.14
C ALA A 78 38.94 5.46 -13.00
N ALA A 79 38.14 6.26 -12.30
CA ALA A 79 38.37 7.68 -12.10
C ALA A 79 37.68 8.14 -10.82
N SER A 80 38.17 9.21 -10.20
CA SER A 80 37.52 9.83 -9.04
C SER A 80 37.39 11.33 -9.23
N ILE A 81 36.52 11.96 -8.45
CA ILE A 81 36.35 13.42 -8.40
C ILE A 81 36.98 13.92 -7.10
N THR A 82 37.78 14.97 -7.16
CA THR A 82 38.30 15.65 -5.96
C THR A 82 37.30 16.67 -5.41
N ARG A 83 37.31 16.88 -4.09
CA ARG A 83 36.45 17.87 -3.43
C ARG A 83 36.77 19.30 -3.87
N LYS A 84 35.74 20.14 -3.99
CA LYS A 84 35.93 21.57 -4.25
C LYS A 84 36.29 22.30 -2.96
N THR A 85 37.37 23.09 -3.00
CA THR A 85 37.78 23.90 -1.84
C THR A 85 36.92 25.16 -1.73
N VAL A 86 36.43 25.46 -0.54
CA VAL A 86 35.61 26.63 -0.21
C VAL A 86 36.12 27.33 1.05
N SER A 87 35.85 28.62 1.20
CA SER A 87 36.37 29.43 2.32
C SER A 87 35.25 30.12 3.08
N VAL A 88 35.45 30.30 4.39
CA VAL A 88 34.58 31.12 5.24
C VAL A 88 34.84 32.60 4.97
N THR A 89 33.78 33.37 4.71
CA THR A 89 33.86 34.82 4.54
C THR A 89 32.84 35.53 5.44
N GLY A 90 33.13 36.76 5.86
CA GLY A 90 32.18 37.60 6.61
C GLY A 90 32.13 37.40 8.12
N LEU A 91 33.12 36.72 8.74
CA LEU A 91 33.24 36.65 10.20
C LEU A 91 33.39 38.08 10.79
N ALA A 92 32.59 38.40 11.81
CA ALA A 92 32.64 39.68 12.52
C ALA A 92 32.48 39.45 14.03
N ALA A 93 33.38 40.02 14.84
CA ALA A 93 33.38 39.91 16.30
C ALA A 93 32.90 41.20 16.97
N ASN A 94 32.26 41.08 18.13
CA ASN A 94 31.86 42.20 18.97
C ASN A 94 33.03 42.68 19.83
N SER A 95 33.12 43.99 20.01
CA SER A 95 34.03 44.60 20.99
C SER A 95 33.50 44.43 22.41
N LYS A 96 34.40 44.38 23.41
CA LYS A 96 34.05 44.19 24.83
C LYS A 96 34.84 45.13 25.75
N THR A 97 34.42 45.23 27.00
CA THR A 97 35.25 45.78 28.07
C THR A 97 36.05 44.65 28.71
N TYR A 98 37.25 44.94 29.19
CA TYR A 98 38.11 43.98 29.87
C TYR A 98 37.37 43.28 31.02
N ASP A 99 37.32 41.95 30.97
CA ASP A 99 36.64 41.09 31.94
C ASP A 99 37.55 39.94 32.41
N GLY A 100 38.84 40.01 32.09
CA GLY A 100 39.85 39.01 32.46
C GLY A 100 39.89 37.77 31.57
N VAL A 101 39.01 37.63 30.57
CA VAL A 101 38.98 36.45 29.68
C VAL A 101 39.12 36.80 28.20
N ALA A 102 39.77 35.92 27.44
CA ALA A 102 39.98 36.06 26.01
C ALA A 102 38.77 35.67 25.16
N ASP A 103 37.63 35.29 25.76
CA ASP A 103 36.44 34.91 25.01
C ASP A 103 35.88 36.07 24.18
N ALA A 104 35.49 35.76 22.95
CA ALA A 104 34.88 36.70 22.03
C ALA A 104 33.39 36.40 21.83
N SER A 105 32.59 37.46 21.84
CA SER A 105 31.22 37.41 21.33
C SER A 105 31.24 37.68 19.83
N ILE A 106 30.52 36.90 19.04
CA ILE A 106 30.52 36.97 17.58
C ILE A 106 29.22 37.61 17.09
N ALA A 107 29.34 38.65 16.26
CA ALA A 107 28.23 39.34 15.63
C ALA A 107 27.73 38.59 14.38
N ASN A 108 28.66 37.99 13.63
CA ASN A 108 28.37 37.20 12.45
C ASN A 108 29.43 36.10 12.32
N TRP A 109 29.01 34.84 12.28
CA TRP A 109 29.93 33.69 12.13
C TRP A 109 30.44 33.49 10.69
N GLY A 110 29.96 34.28 9.74
CA GLY A 110 30.31 34.19 8.34
C GLY A 110 29.49 33.14 7.58
N ALA A 111 29.79 32.99 6.30
CA ALA A 111 29.14 32.06 5.39
C ALA A 111 30.16 31.42 4.44
N VAL A 112 29.73 30.36 3.77
CA VAL A 112 30.50 29.68 2.71
C VAL A 112 29.70 29.72 1.42
N SER A 113 30.34 30.17 0.34
CA SER A 113 29.78 30.08 -1.01
C SER A 113 30.41 28.91 -1.76
N THR A 114 29.58 28.06 -2.36
CA THR A 114 30.01 26.91 -3.16
C THR A 114 30.54 27.33 -4.54
N GLY A 115 30.00 28.42 -5.08
CA GLY A 115 30.22 28.85 -6.46
C GLY A 115 29.79 27.80 -7.49
N ILE A 116 28.88 26.87 -7.14
CA ILE A 116 28.30 25.86 -8.04
C ILE A 116 26.77 26.01 -8.00
N GLY A 117 26.18 26.45 -9.12
CA GLY A 117 24.73 26.59 -9.26
C GLY A 117 24.06 27.33 -8.10
N SER A 118 23.00 26.72 -7.56
CA SER A 118 22.28 27.18 -6.36
C SER A 118 22.68 26.42 -5.09
N GLU A 119 23.76 25.63 -5.13
CA GLU A 119 24.16 24.77 -4.02
C GLU A 119 24.54 25.60 -2.79
N THR A 120 23.98 25.22 -1.65
CA THR A 120 24.29 25.84 -0.34
C THR A 120 24.93 24.82 0.59
N LEU A 121 25.74 25.29 1.53
CA LEU A 121 26.30 24.51 2.64
C LEU A 121 25.93 25.16 3.96
N VAL A 122 25.76 24.37 5.02
CA VAL A 122 25.63 24.87 6.39
C VAL A 122 27.01 24.94 7.02
N LEU A 123 27.35 26.10 7.57
CA LEU A 123 28.61 26.33 8.26
C LEU A 123 28.42 26.12 9.77
N GLY A 124 28.91 25.01 10.29
CA GLY A 124 29.07 24.80 11.73
C GLY A 124 30.32 25.52 12.22
N HIS A 125 30.35 25.93 13.49
CA HIS A 125 31.47 26.65 14.08
C HIS A 125 31.71 26.23 15.54
N GLY A 126 32.93 26.43 16.01
CA GLY A 126 33.34 26.22 17.38
C GLY A 126 33.29 27.51 18.21
N LEU A 127 34.28 27.65 19.10
CA LEU A 127 34.49 28.85 19.90
C LEU A 127 35.28 29.91 19.13
N ALA A 128 35.15 31.16 19.57
CA ALA A 128 35.97 32.26 19.13
C ALA A 128 36.62 32.98 20.31
N THR A 129 37.90 33.30 20.16
CA THR A 129 38.69 33.99 21.19
C THR A 129 39.48 35.13 20.59
N PHE A 130 39.66 36.19 21.37
CA PHE A 130 40.72 37.17 21.14
C PHE A 130 42.09 36.50 21.25
N ALA A 131 43.09 37.07 20.58
CA ALA A 131 44.48 36.60 20.65
C ALA A 131 45.02 36.52 22.08
N ASP A 132 44.56 37.44 22.94
CA ASP A 132 44.81 37.47 24.37
C ASP A 132 43.72 38.32 25.06
N ALA A 133 43.61 38.22 26.39
CA ALA A 133 42.58 38.91 27.16
C ALA A 133 42.83 40.43 27.34
N ASN A 134 44.02 40.96 27.02
CA ASN A 134 44.40 42.33 27.36
C ASN A 134 43.66 43.38 26.53
N ALA A 135 43.43 44.55 27.11
CA ALA A 135 42.83 45.69 26.42
C ALA A 135 43.66 46.13 25.20
N GLY A 136 42.99 46.51 24.11
CA GLY A 136 43.62 46.92 22.86
C GLY A 136 42.60 47.15 21.73
N VAL A 137 43.02 47.91 20.73
CA VAL A 137 42.21 48.20 19.51
C VAL A 137 42.61 47.24 18.39
N GLY A 138 41.65 46.78 17.60
CA GLY A 138 41.86 45.94 16.42
C GLY A 138 42.45 44.58 16.74
N LYS A 139 42.17 44.03 17.92
CA LYS A 139 42.70 42.72 18.33
C LYS A 139 42.15 41.62 17.45
N THR A 140 43.02 40.69 17.04
CA THR A 140 42.61 39.51 16.27
C THR A 140 41.68 38.63 17.10
N VAL A 141 40.53 38.30 16.54
CA VAL A 141 39.63 37.26 17.03
C VAL A 141 39.72 36.07 16.09
N THR A 142 40.00 34.89 16.63
CA THR A 142 40.08 33.64 15.87
C THR A 142 38.91 32.75 16.24
N ALA A 143 38.04 32.50 15.27
CA ALA A 143 37.01 31.47 15.35
C ALA A 143 37.60 30.15 14.83
N THR A 144 37.44 29.08 15.59
CA THR A 144 37.94 27.74 15.23
C THR A 144 36.79 26.74 15.16
N GLY A 145 37.07 25.52 14.71
CA GLY A 145 36.07 24.45 14.66
C GLY A 145 35.03 24.64 13.55
N TYR A 146 35.36 25.38 12.48
CA TYR A 146 34.49 25.44 11.32
C TYR A 146 34.37 24.07 10.67
N GLY A 147 33.13 23.68 10.39
CA GLY A 147 32.78 22.43 9.70
C GLY A 147 31.70 22.67 8.67
N LEU A 148 31.61 21.79 7.68
CA LEU A 148 30.57 21.82 6.66
C LEU A 148 29.53 20.74 6.94
N SER A 149 28.27 21.11 6.83
CA SER A 149 27.13 20.20 6.77
C SER A 149 26.36 20.45 5.48
N ASN A 150 25.61 19.44 5.03
CA ASN A 150 24.79 19.54 3.82
C ASN A 150 23.83 20.73 3.94
N GLY A 151 23.75 21.56 2.90
CA GLY A 151 22.78 22.65 2.84
C GLY A 151 21.48 22.26 2.16
N SER A 152 20.49 23.14 2.27
CA SER A 152 19.11 22.89 1.83
C SER A 152 18.92 22.85 0.32
N ASN A 153 19.87 23.37 -0.47
CA ASN A 153 19.75 23.49 -1.92
C ASN A 153 20.70 22.54 -2.68
N GLY A 154 20.83 21.28 -2.25
CA GLY A 154 21.56 20.24 -2.99
C GLY A 154 23.09 20.23 -2.84
N GLY A 155 23.66 21.09 -1.99
CA GLY A 155 25.10 21.08 -1.68
C GLY A 155 25.43 20.04 -0.61
N GLU A 156 26.06 18.94 -1.01
CA GLU A 156 26.55 17.90 -0.09
C GLU A 156 27.94 18.25 0.45
N ALA A 157 28.10 18.31 1.77
CA ALA A 157 29.38 18.64 2.41
C ALA A 157 30.53 17.71 1.99
N GLY A 158 30.23 16.46 1.65
CA GLY A 158 31.20 15.49 1.14
C GLY A 158 31.85 15.89 -0.20
N ASN A 159 31.21 16.75 -0.98
CA ASN A 159 31.74 17.27 -2.24
C ASN A 159 32.70 18.44 -2.06
N TYR A 160 32.78 18.96 -0.83
CA TYR A 160 33.51 20.17 -0.51
C TYR A 160 34.55 19.94 0.59
N GLN A 161 35.50 20.85 0.66
CA GLN A 161 36.43 20.94 1.77
C GLN A 161 36.66 22.40 2.14
N LEU A 162 36.71 22.70 3.42
CA LEU A 162 37.10 24.03 3.87
C LEU A 162 38.59 24.25 3.62
N ALA A 163 38.93 25.43 3.09
CA ALA A 163 40.33 25.86 2.96
C ALA A 163 41.03 25.96 4.31
N SER A 164 40.27 26.27 5.36
CA SER A 164 40.70 26.34 6.76
C SER A 164 39.52 26.07 7.69
N THR A 165 39.76 25.37 8.79
CA THR A 165 38.77 25.18 9.88
C THR A 165 38.78 26.33 10.89
N ALA A 166 39.48 27.41 10.57
CA ALA A 166 39.53 28.65 11.34
C ALA A 166 39.38 29.87 10.44
N ALA A 167 38.74 30.93 10.96
CA ALA A 167 38.66 32.24 10.34
C ALA A 167 38.99 33.32 11.36
N THR A 168 39.44 34.48 10.88
CA THR A 168 39.84 35.59 11.74
C THR A 168 39.03 36.86 11.44
N ALA A 169 38.81 37.65 12.49
CA ALA A 169 38.25 38.99 12.43
C ALA A 169 39.01 39.89 13.40
N THR A 170 38.62 41.17 13.51
CA THR A 170 39.17 42.09 14.51
C THR A 170 38.06 42.71 15.35
N ALA A 171 38.34 42.98 16.62
CA ALA A 171 37.47 43.70 17.54
C ALA A 171 38.29 44.35 18.66
N ASP A 172 37.70 45.30 19.39
CA ASP A 172 38.37 46.03 20.46
C ASP A 172 38.08 45.43 21.83
N ILE A 173 39.07 45.47 22.71
CA ILE A 173 38.89 45.29 24.16
C ILE A 173 39.18 46.63 24.84
N ALA A 174 38.14 47.32 25.30
CA ALA A 174 38.26 48.55 26.08
C ALA A 174 38.75 48.25 27.50
N LYS A 175 39.49 49.18 28.12
CA LYS A 175 39.95 49.03 29.50
C LYS A 175 38.77 49.06 30.49
N ALA A 176 38.82 48.23 31.52
CA ALA A 176 37.83 48.23 32.61
C ALA A 176 38.09 49.38 33.59
N PRO A 177 37.06 49.95 34.25
CA PRO A 177 37.26 50.94 35.30
C PRO A 177 37.86 50.29 36.56
N LEU A 178 38.88 50.92 37.15
CA LEU A 178 39.46 50.54 38.43
C LEU A 178 39.56 51.76 39.34
N THR A 179 39.07 51.65 40.57
CA THR A 179 39.22 52.71 41.59
C THR A 179 40.29 52.32 42.59
N VAL A 180 41.30 53.17 42.73
CA VAL A 180 42.36 53.07 43.75
C VAL A 180 42.04 54.05 44.86
N ILE A 181 41.80 53.55 46.06
CA ILE A 181 41.39 54.33 47.23
C ILE A 181 42.55 54.34 48.20
N ALA A 182 43.10 55.51 48.54
CA ALA A 182 44.09 55.57 49.62
C ALA A 182 43.42 55.15 50.92
N ASN A 183 44.04 54.23 51.65
CA ASN A 183 43.50 53.79 52.93
C ASN A 183 43.64 54.91 53.94
N ASN A 184 42.62 55.05 54.79
CA ASN A 184 42.68 56.02 55.86
C ASN A 184 43.89 55.71 56.75
N ASP A 185 44.59 56.76 57.16
CA ASP A 185 45.75 56.65 58.02
C ASP A 185 45.75 57.75 59.08
N ALA A 186 46.62 57.62 60.07
CA ALA A 186 46.68 58.54 61.19
C ALA A 186 48.10 58.63 61.75
N LYS A 187 48.34 59.69 62.52
CA LYS A 187 49.53 59.83 63.38
C LYS A 187 49.14 60.51 64.68
N PHE A 188 49.99 60.39 65.71
CA PHE A 188 49.84 61.26 66.87
C PHE A 188 50.37 62.66 66.59
N VAL A 189 49.86 63.64 67.33
CA VAL A 189 50.36 65.02 67.35
C VAL A 189 51.90 65.02 67.49
N THR A 190 52.58 65.92 66.76
CA THR A 190 54.06 66.06 66.69
C THR A 190 54.84 64.94 65.97
N GLN A 191 54.22 63.81 65.62
CA GLN A 191 54.89 62.79 64.81
C GLN A 191 55.04 63.25 63.35
N THR A 192 56.09 62.74 62.68
CA THR A 192 56.24 62.89 61.23
C THR A 192 55.32 61.90 60.50
N ASP A 193 54.90 62.25 59.30
CA ASP A 193 54.08 61.37 58.47
C ASP A 193 54.86 60.08 58.12
N ALA A 194 54.18 58.94 58.18
CA ALA A 194 54.77 57.65 57.83
C ALA A 194 54.95 57.54 56.30
N PRO A 195 56.10 57.05 55.80
CA PRO A 195 56.28 56.79 54.38
C PRO A 195 55.21 55.82 53.86
N GLY A 196 54.53 56.18 52.76
CA GLY A 196 53.53 55.33 52.11
C GLY A 196 52.19 55.20 52.85
N TYR A 197 52.05 55.81 54.03
CA TYR A 197 50.82 55.79 54.85
C TYR A 197 50.30 54.34 55.05
N ASN A 198 48.98 54.15 55.08
CA ASN A 198 48.35 52.83 55.20
C ASN A 198 48.13 52.12 53.84
N GLY A 199 48.85 52.53 52.78
CA GLY A 199 48.69 51.99 51.43
C GLY A 199 47.34 52.32 50.79
N ALA A 200 46.92 51.50 49.83
CA ALA A 200 45.67 51.69 49.09
C ALA A 200 44.88 50.38 48.94
N SER A 201 43.57 50.53 48.76
CA SER A 201 42.63 49.46 48.41
C SER A 201 42.16 49.60 46.97
N TYR A 202 41.70 48.49 46.39
CA TYR A 202 41.40 48.37 44.96
C TYR A 202 40.00 47.82 44.72
N SER A 203 39.16 48.59 44.03
CA SER A 203 37.80 48.22 43.69
C SER A 203 37.56 48.30 42.18
N GLY A 204 37.04 47.21 41.59
CA GLY A 204 36.80 47.09 40.15
C GLY A 204 37.70 46.08 39.43
N LEU A 205 38.59 45.39 40.15
CA LEU A 205 39.31 44.23 39.61
C LEU A 205 38.33 43.12 39.25
N VAL A 206 38.45 42.58 38.03
CA VAL A 206 37.55 41.56 37.47
C VAL A 206 38.15 40.16 37.57
N HIS A 207 37.33 39.12 37.43
CA HIS A 207 37.77 37.73 37.33
C HIS A 207 38.65 37.23 38.50
N GLY A 208 38.44 37.78 39.69
CA GLY A 208 39.23 37.43 40.88
C GLY A 208 40.68 37.95 40.87
N GLU A 209 41.02 38.88 39.96
CA GLU A 209 42.33 39.53 39.93
C GLU A 209 42.63 40.30 41.23
N THR A 210 43.91 40.46 41.54
CA THR A 210 44.41 41.26 42.69
C THR A 210 45.29 42.40 42.20
N SER A 211 45.74 43.29 43.10
CA SER A 211 46.59 44.43 42.75
C SER A 211 47.93 44.06 42.09
N SER A 212 48.31 42.78 42.05
CA SER A 212 49.47 42.27 41.32
C SER A 212 49.41 42.54 39.81
N VAL A 213 48.23 42.82 39.24
CA VAL A 213 48.06 43.14 37.81
C VAL A 213 48.39 44.59 37.47
N LEU A 214 48.70 45.42 38.48
CA LEU A 214 49.04 46.82 38.32
C LEU A 214 50.55 47.01 38.25
N GLY A 215 50.99 47.96 37.45
CA GLY A 215 52.38 48.42 37.36
C GLY A 215 52.57 49.82 37.94
N GLY A 216 53.75 50.38 37.74
CA GLY A 216 54.13 51.68 38.31
C GLY A 216 54.44 51.59 39.81
N THR A 217 54.59 52.75 40.45
CA THR A 217 54.90 52.85 41.88
C THR A 217 53.80 53.66 42.53
N LEU A 218 53.07 53.05 43.48
CA LEU A 218 52.08 53.77 44.27
C LEU A 218 52.77 54.88 45.08
N SER A 219 52.33 56.11 44.88
CA SER A 219 52.70 57.26 45.69
C SER A 219 51.45 57.78 46.38
N ILE A 220 51.54 58.02 47.69
CA ILE A 220 50.47 58.65 48.46
C ILE A 220 51.06 59.91 49.09
N VAL A 221 50.41 61.05 48.87
CA VAL A 221 50.83 62.33 49.41
C VAL A 221 49.69 62.94 50.22
N ARG A 222 50.00 63.41 51.43
CA ARG A 222 49.08 64.24 52.20
C ARG A 222 49.10 65.67 51.65
N SER A 223 48.01 66.06 51.01
CA SER A 223 47.86 67.37 50.34
C SER A 223 47.92 68.57 51.31
N ASN A 224 47.58 68.37 52.58
CA ASN A 224 47.59 69.41 53.61
C ASN A 224 48.72 69.24 54.63
N SER A 225 49.90 68.75 54.23
CA SER A 225 50.99 68.38 55.15
C SER A 225 51.48 69.49 56.10
N GLY A 226 51.21 70.76 55.80
CA GLY A 226 51.47 71.88 56.73
C GLY A 226 50.44 72.03 57.86
N THR A 227 49.36 71.26 57.86
CA THR A 227 48.32 71.28 58.90
C THR A 227 48.60 70.20 59.93
N GLU A 228 48.87 70.63 61.16
CA GLU A 228 49.32 69.76 62.26
C GLU A 228 48.42 69.80 63.51
N LEU A 229 47.26 70.47 63.42
CA LEU A 229 46.28 70.47 64.50
C LEU A 229 45.56 69.13 64.59
N VAL A 230 45.21 68.74 65.82
CA VAL A 230 44.40 67.55 66.10
C VAL A 230 43.07 67.62 65.33
N GLY A 231 42.71 66.54 64.65
CA GLY A 231 41.49 66.43 63.87
C GLY A 231 41.58 65.42 62.73
N THR A 232 40.43 65.12 62.13
CA THR A 232 40.31 64.28 60.93
C THR A 232 40.13 65.16 59.70
N TYR A 233 40.97 64.95 58.70
CA TYR A 233 40.99 65.69 57.44
C TYR A 233 40.53 64.76 56.31
N SER A 234 39.40 65.07 55.69
CA SER A 234 38.81 64.16 54.72
C SER A 234 39.48 64.24 53.34
N GLY A 235 39.74 63.09 52.72
CA GLY A 235 40.25 62.96 51.35
C GLY A 235 41.64 63.56 51.09
N VAL A 236 42.40 63.91 52.13
CA VAL A 236 43.68 64.61 51.98
C VAL A 236 44.84 63.70 51.58
N LEU A 237 44.72 62.38 51.79
CA LEU A 237 45.69 61.39 51.29
C LEU A 237 45.41 61.11 49.83
N GLN A 238 46.24 61.63 48.93
CA GLN A 238 46.03 61.54 47.48
C GLN A 238 46.93 60.45 46.88
N PRO A 239 46.37 59.32 46.42
CA PRO A 239 47.12 58.29 45.73
C PRO A 239 47.35 58.65 44.26
N ALA A 240 48.50 58.25 43.71
CA ALA A 240 48.87 58.42 42.31
C ALA A 240 49.95 57.39 41.89
N GLY A 241 50.34 57.40 40.61
CA GLY A 241 51.56 56.75 40.11
C GLY A 241 51.43 55.31 39.63
N LEU A 242 50.28 54.66 39.83
CA LEU A 242 49.99 53.34 39.28
C LEU A 242 49.62 53.40 37.80
N THR A 243 49.97 52.34 37.07
CA THR A 243 49.63 52.15 35.66
C THR A 243 48.97 50.78 35.47
N ALA A 244 48.10 50.67 34.46
CA ALA A 244 47.51 49.40 34.10
C ALA A 244 47.33 49.29 32.57
N ALA A 245 47.69 48.13 32.04
CA ALA A 245 47.42 47.79 30.65
C ALA A 245 45.91 47.66 30.41
N ASN A 246 45.20 47.01 31.34
CA ASN A 246 43.81 46.58 31.16
C ASN A 246 42.77 47.44 31.88
N TYR A 247 43.21 48.39 32.70
CA TYR A 247 42.33 49.21 33.52
C TYR A 247 42.52 50.71 33.30
N ASN A 248 41.40 51.43 33.33
CA ASN A 248 41.37 52.88 33.45
C ASN A 248 41.29 53.24 34.95
N ILE A 249 42.40 53.73 35.49
CA ILE A 249 42.56 53.98 36.93
C ILE A 249 41.97 55.34 37.29
N SER A 250 41.05 55.33 38.25
CA SER A 250 40.56 56.52 38.96
C SER A 250 41.04 56.49 40.40
N TYR A 251 41.45 57.64 40.93
CA TYR A 251 41.99 57.76 42.28
C TYR A 251 40.98 58.44 43.21
N VAL A 252 40.83 57.89 44.41
CA VAL A 252 40.01 58.45 45.49
C VAL A 252 40.89 58.67 46.70
N GLY A 253 40.81 59.88 47.27
CA GLY A 253 41.60 60.23 48.44
C GLY A 253 41.10 59.56 49.72
N GLY A 254 42.03 59.24 50.61
CA GLY A 254 41.76 58.74 51.96
C GLY A 254 41.77 59.85 52.99
N ASP A 255 41.11 59.63 54.12
CA ASP A 255 41.13 60.56 55.25
C ASP A 255 42.42 60.40 56.06
N TYR A 256 42.92 61.50 56.62
CA TYR A 256 44.05 61.50 57.53
C TYR A 256 43.68 62.08 58.89
N THR A 257 43.99 61.35 59.96
CA THR A 257 43.68 61.80 61.33
C THR A 257 44.94 62.13 62.12
N ILE A 258 45.00 63.34 62.67
CA ILE A 258 45.99 63.72 63.68
C ILE A 258 45.35 63.47 65.04
N VAL A 259 45.82 62.41 65.69
CA VAL A 259 45.29 61.87 66.95
C VAL A 259 45.82 62.69 68.13
N ALA A 260 44.91 63.06 69.04
CA ALA A 260 45.24 63.87 70.21
C ALA A 260 46.07 63.09 71.25
N SER A 261 46.70 63.82 72.18
CA SER A 261 47.15 63.22 73.44
C SER A 261 45.96 62.58 74.16
N SER A 262 46.18 61.41 74.77
CA SER A 262 45.13 60.66 75.48
C SER A 262 44.04 60.02 74.60
N GLN A 263 44.27 59.79 73.30
CA GLN A 263 43.40 58.96 72.46
C GLN A 263 44.11 57.67 72.04
N LEU A 264 43.34 56.61 71.79
CA LEU A 264 43.87 55.34 71.33
C LEU A 264 43.91 55.32 69.79
N LEU A 265 45.03 54.90 69.20
CA LEU A 265 45.16 54.61 67.78
C LEU A 265 45.32 53.11 67.58
N ILE A 266 44.41 52.52 66.83
CA ILE A 266 44.37 51.12 66.46
C ILE A 266 44.71 51.00 64.97
N ARG A 267 45.84 50.37 64.69
CA ARG A 267 46.24 50.02 63.34
C ARG A 267 45.86 48.57 63.08
N VAL A 268 44.97 48.36 62.12
CA VAL A 268 44.52 47.04 61.68
C VAL A 268 45.27 46.68 60.40
N SER A 269 45.78 45.45 60.32
CA SER A 269 46.36 44.93 59.08
C SER A 269 45.30 44.94 57.98
N ASN A 270 45.62 45.54 56.83
CA ASN A 270 44.73 45.54 55.67
C ASN A 270 44.44 44.09 55.22
N LEU A 271 43.17 43.77 55.02
CA LEU A 271 42.69 42.43 54.71
C LEU A 271 42.20 42.36 53.26
N THR A 272 42.59 41.31 52.53
CA THR A 272 41.94 40.92 51.28
C THR A 272 41.25 39.58 51.48
N SER A 273 39.97 39.47 51.12
CA SER A 273 39.15 38.27 51.30
C SER A 273 38.31 37.98 50.06
N THR A 274 38.00 36.71 49.77
CA THR A 274 37.03 36.35 48.73
C THR A 274 35.60 36.49 49.25
N TYR A 275 34.70 36.96 48.41
CA TYR A 275 33.27 37.08 48.72
C TYR A 275 32.69 35.79 49.34
N GLY A 276 31.95 35.96 50.44
CA GLY A 276 31.40 34.86 51.26
C GLY A 276 32.35 34.29 52.32
N SER A 277 33.59 34.79 52.42
CA SER A 277 34.52 34.39 53.49
C SER A 277 34.30 35.25 54.74
N ALA A 278 34.38 34.64 55.92
CA ALA A 278 34.36 35.39 57.18
C ALA A 278 35.61 36.28 57.29
N ALA A 279 35.41 37.56 57.62
CA ALA A 279 36.50 38.49 57.87
C ALA A 279 37.11 38.21 59.25
N ASN A 280 38.44 38.08 59.31
CA ASN A 280 39.20 37.97 60.54
C ASN A 280 40.25 39.08 60.58
N TYR A 281 39.97 40.14 61.33
CA TYR A 281 40.87 41.30 61.40
C TYR A 281 42.02 41.03 62.39
N ALA A 282 43.20 41.55 62.07
CA ALA A 282 44.35 41.50 62.97
C ALA A 282 44.77 42.93 63.32
N ILE A 283 44.93 43.21 64.62
CA ILE A 283 45.48 44.49 65.07
C ILE A 283 47.00 44.42 64.94
N ALA A 284 47.56 45.24 64.05
CA ALA A 284 48.99 45.39 63.83
C ALA A 284 49.67 46.19 64.96
N SER A 285 49.02 47.24 65.45
CA SER A 285 49.43 47.94 66.66
C SER A 285 48.26 48.63 67.36
N ALA A 286 48.40 48.77 68.68
CA ALA A 286 47.54 49.59 69.52
C ALA A 286 48.43 50.52 70.33
N GLU A 287 48.25 51.82 70.17
CA GLU A 287 49.16 52.83 70.73
C GLU A 287 48.35 54.01 71.30
N TYR A 288 48.92 54.73 72.26
CA TYR A 288 48.44 56.05 72.69
C TYR A 288 49.60 57.03 72.84
N TRP A 289 49.30 58.33 72.83
CA TRP A 289 50.30 59.38 73.07
C TRP A 289 50.28 59.87 74.50
N ASN A 290 51.40 59.71 75.22
CA ASN A 290 51.54 60.09 76.64
C ASN A 290 51.94 61.57 76.87
N GLY A 291 52.06 62.36 75.81
CA GLY A 291 52.55 63.74 75.85
C GLY A 291 53.97 63.93 75.28
N SER A 292 54.77 62.85 75.22
CA SER A 292 56.16 62.88 74.76
C SER A 292 56.48 61.86 73.66
N SER A 293 55.88 60.66 73.72
CA SER A 293 56.10 59.58 72.76
C SER A 293 54.86 58.70 72.59
N ALA A 294 54.77 57.97 71.47
CA ALA A 294 53.78 56.92 71.28
C ALA A 294 54.16 55.71 72.15
N VAL A 295 53.21 55.23 72.95
CA VAL A 295 53.36 54.05 73.81
C VAL A 295 52.61 52.89 73.18
N ALA A 296 53.34 51.85 72.78
CA ALA A 296 52.75 50.62 72.24
C ALA A 296 52.22 49.73 73.35
N LEU A 297 51.00 49.22 73.17
CA LEU A 297 50.32 48.32 74.10
C LEU A 297 50.45 46.88 73.62
N SER A 298 50.95 46.01 74.50
CA SER A 298 51.11 44.57 74.20
C SER A 298 49.90 43.72 74.59
N GLY A 299 48.97 44.26 75.40
CA GLY A 299 47.79 43.57 75.92
C GLY A 299 46.63 43.50 74.93
N ILE A 300 46.85 42.98 73.72
CA ILE A 300 45.82 42.86 72.68
C ILE A 300 45.16 41.48 72.76
N THR A 301 43.90 41.42 73.18
CA THR A 301 43.14 40.17 73.33
C THR A 301 41.98 40.11 72.33
N PRO A 302 42.01 39.22 71.33
CA PRO A 302 40.86 38.95 70.47
C PRO A 302 39.77 38.17 71.24
N ASN A 303 38.53 38.67 71.22
CA ASN A 303 37.39 38.08 71.94
C ASN A 303 36.44 37.28 71.03
N GLY A 304 36.77 37.12 69.75
CA GLY A 304 35.89 36.56 68.71
C GLY A 304 34.99 37.62 68.07
N ASN A 305 34.36 37.28 66.93
CA ASN A 305 33.49 38.19 66.14
C ASN A 305 34.10 39.57 65.82
N ASN A 306 35.42 39.61 65.58
CA ASN A 306 36.18 40.86 65.38
C ASN A 306 36.07 41.86 66.55
N SER A 307 35.77 41.36 67.77
CA SER A 307 35.86 42.12 69.01
C SER A 307 37.24 41.97 69.64
N PHE A 308 37.77 43.07 70.19
CA PHE A 308 39.09 43.15 70.78
C PHE A 308 39.03 43.87 72.12
N THR A 309 39.89 43.45 73.04
CA THR A 309 40.20 44.15 74.29
C THR A 309 41.67 44.55 74.28
N ILE A 310 41.94 45.82 74.60
CA ILE A 310 43.28 46.40 74.69
C ILE A 310 43.54 46.77 76.15
N ASP A 311 44.48 46.08 76.79
CA ASP A 311 44.93 46.37 78.16
C ASP A 311 46.08 47.39 78.14
N ASP A 312 45.98 48.40 79.00
CA ASP A 312 46.97 49.47 79.12
C ASP A 312 48.19 49.09 79.99
N GLY A 313 48.19 47.90 80.59
CA GLY A 313 49.26 47.37 81.43
C GLY A 313 49.30 47.97 82.84
N ALA A 314 48.39 48.89 83.18
CA ALA A 314 48.30 49.61 84.45
C ALA A 314 46.92 49.41 85.14
N GLY A 315 46.13 48.43 84.67
CA GLY A 315 44.84 48.06 85.24
C GLY A 315 43.62 48.64 84.51
N GLY A 316 43.82 49.32 83.37
CA GLY A 316 42.77 49.86 82.53
C GLY A 316 42.65 49.18 81.16
N GLN A 317 41.47 49.20 80.55
CA GLN A 317 41.19 48.48 79.29
C GLN A 317 40.26 49.25 78.34
N ALA A 318 40.37 48.99 77.03
CA ALA A 318 39.39 49.36 76.01
C ALA A 318 38.84 48.13 75.29
N SER A 319 37.52 48.03 75.12
CA SER A 319 36.89 46.97 74.30
C SER A 319 36.04 47.58 73.18
N PHE A 320 36.20 47.04 71.97
CA PHE A 320 35.48 47.47 70.77
C PHE A 320 35.33 46.33 69.77
N THR A 321 34.49 46.53 68.75
CA THR A 321 34.36 45.62 67.60
C THR A 321 34.73 46.35 66.32
N LEU A 322 35.48 45.69 65.44
CA LEU A 322 35.88 46.24 64.13
C LEU A 322 34.90 45.81 63.04
N ALA A 323 34.47 46.76 62.21
CA ALA A 323 33.63 46.48 61.05
C ALA A 323 33.93 47.42 59.85
N PRO A 324 33.56 47.02 58.62
CA PRO A 324 33.64 47.87 57.44
C PRO A 324 32.68 49.07 57.53
N VAL A 325 33.15 50.24 57.12
CA VAL A 325 32.35 51.47 56.99
C VAL A 325 31.47 51.38 55.75
N ASN A 326 30.21 51.80 55.87
CA ASN A 326 29.20 51.76 54.79
C ASN A 326 29.08 50.38 54.12
N ALA A 327 29.12 49.31 54.94
CA ALA A 327 29.02 47.94 54.48
C ALA A 327 27.74 47.70 53.66
N GLY A 328 27.91 47.39 52.37
CA GLY A 328 26.84 46.90 51.52
C GLY A 328 26.76 45.37 51.63
N LEU A 329 25.64 44.84 52.10
CA LEU A 329 25.42 43.40 52.19
C LEU A 329 24.65 42.86 50.97
N SER A 330 24.97 41.64 50.56
CA SER A 330 24.24 40.88 49.54
C SER A 330 22.93 40.29 50.06
N GLY A 331 22.17 39.65 49.18
CA GLY A 331 20.99 38.87 49.56
C GLY A 331 21.27 37.77 50.61
N SER A 332 22.46 37.18 50.59
CA SER A 332 22.92 36.20 51.59
C SER A 332 23.48 36.82 52.88
N GLY A 333 23.48 38.15 53.02
CA GLY A 333 24.00 38.86 54.19
C GLY A 333 25.52 38.96 54.24
N ASN A 334 26.22 38.62 53.15
CA ASN A 334 27.68 38.72 53.04
C ASN A 334 28.09 40.12 52.54
N LEU A 335 29.26 40.61 52.97
CA LEU A 335 29.80 41.87 52.47
C LEU A 335 30.10 41.78 50.98
N ARG A 336 29.53 42.69 50.17
CA ARG A 336 29.66 42.69 48.71
C ARG A 336 31.12 42.90 48.26
N ALA A 337 31.45 42.41 47.08
CA ALA A 337 32.75 42.67 46.45
C ALA A 337 33.01 44.18 46.34
N GLY A 338 34.18 44.63 46.77
CA GLY A 338 34.49 46.05 46.91
C GLY A 338 35.61 46.34 47.91
N SER A 339 35.89 47.61 48.16
CA SER A 339 36.89 48.06 49.13
C SER A 339 36.25 48.93 50.20
N TYR A 340 36.60 48.67 51.46
CA TYR A 340 35.97 49.29 52.62
C TYR A 340 37.05 49.73 53.62
N GLN A 341 36.91 50.92 54.18
CA GLN A 341 37.69 51.34 55.34
C GLN A 341 37.12 50.67 56.60
N LEU A 342 37.94 50.46 57.63
CA LEU A 342 37.52 49.88 58.91
C LEU A 342 37.32 50.96 59.98
N ALA A 343 36.32 50.77 60.84
CA ALA A 343 36.05 51.60 62.01
C ALA A 343 35.59 50.75 63.20
N THR A 344 35.45 51.38 64.36
CA THR A 344 34.74 50.78 65.49
C THR A 344 33.24 50.70 65.19
N PHE A 345 32.60 49.63 65.64
CA PHE A 345 31.16 49.38 65.48
C PHE A 345 30.55 48.88 66.78
N GLY A 346 29.32 49.30 67.07
CA GLY A 346 28.59 48.94 68.29
C GLY A 346 29.12 49.64 69.53
N THR A 347 28.98 48.99 70.69
CA THR A 347 29.39 49.54 71.99
C THR A 347 30.91 49.55 72.12
N VAL A 348 31.47 50.71 72.41
CA VAL A 348 32.86 50.89 72.82
C VAL A 348 32.87 51.14 74.32
N THR A 349 33.70 50.41 75.06
CA THR A 349 33.92 50.65 76.49
C THR A 349 35.38 50.99 76.73
N THR A 350 35.65 52.05 77.49
CA THR A 350 37.01 52.31 77.98
C THR A 350 37.00 52.58 79.48
N HIS A 351 37.97 52.00 80.16
CA HIS A 351 38.21 52.18 81.59
C HIS A 351 39.72 52.30 81.77
N SER A 352 40.32 53.41 81.33
CA SER A 352 41.77 53.67 81.44
C SER A 352 42.03 55.11 81.88
N GLY A 353 43.12 55.32 82.62
CA GLY A 353 43.65 56.65 82.93
C GLY A 353 44.62 57.19 81.86
N ASN A 354 45.04 56.35 80.91
CA ASN A 354 46.08 56.65 79.94
C ASN A 354 45.52 57.16 78.59
N PHE A 355 44.30 56.74 78.23
CA PHE A 355 43.57 57.22 77.07
C PHE A 355 42.06 57.33 77.39
N ASN A 356 41.35 58.15 76.63
CA ASN A 356 39.91 58.40 76.76
C ASN A 356 39.09 57.51 75.81
N ASP A 357 37.76 57.69 75.82
CA ASP A 357 36.80 56.90 75.01
C ASP A 357 36.94 57.05 73.49
N THR A 358 37.83 57.92 72.99
CA THR A 358 38.03 58.11 71.55
C THR A 358 39.06 57.11 71.01
N ILE A 359 38.57 56.15 70.23
CA ILE A 359 39.39 55.16 69.52
C ILE A 359 39.43 55.53 68.03
N ASN A 360 40.63 55.78 67.53
CA ASN A 360 40.88 56.03 66.12
C ASN A 360 41.33 54.71 65.47
N VAL A 361 40.62 54.27 64.43
CA VAL A 361 40.92 53.03 63.71
C VAL A 361 41.42 53.37 62.32
N VAL A 362 42.51 52.74 61.92
CA VAL A 362 43.01 52.76 60.54
C VAL A 362 43.21 51.33 60.07
N GLY A 363 42.81 51.06 58.82
CA GLY A 363 42.78 49.71 58.26
C GLY A 363 41.71 49.61 57.19
N SER A 364 41.82 48.62 56.32
CA SER A 364 40.90 48.41 55.21
C SER A 364 40.63 46.92 54.96
N GLN A 365 39.49 46.64 54.32
CA GLN A 365 39.15 45.35 53.76
C GLN A 365 38.85 45.48 52.27
N THR A 366 39.47 44.65 51.45
CA THR A 366 39.09 44.42 50.05
C THR A 366 38.43 43.04 49.92
N VAL A 367 37.23 43.02 49.33
CA VAL A 367 36.49 41.80 49.00
C VAL A 367 36.57 41.55 47.50
N ILE A 368 37.25 40.49 47.09
CA ILE A 368 37.32 40.06 45.69
C ILE A 368 36.13 39.16 45.32
N GLN A 369 35.73 39.18 44.05
CA GLN A 369 34.64 38.34 43.55
C GLN A 369 34.92 36.85 43.75
N ARG A 370 33.84 36.06 43.88
CA ARG A 370 33.91 34.60 44.00
C ARG A 370 33.70 33.90 42.66
N GLY A 371 34.57 32.95 42.32
CA GLY A 371 34.41 32.12 41.14
C GLY A 371 33.26 31.12 41.29
N ILE A 372 32.41 31.02 40.26
CA ILE A 372 31.32 30.04 40.15
C ILE A 372 31.37 29.32 38.79
N SER A 373 30.79 28.11 38.74
CA SER A 373 30.72 27.30 37.53
C SER A 373 29.34 27.39 36.86
N ALA A 374 29.30 27.27 35.53
CA ALA A 374 28.07 27.14 34.76
C ALA A 374 27.92 25.72 34.20
N SER A 375 26.67 25.23 34.09
CA SER A 375 26.32 23.99 33.39
C SER A 375 25.08 24.18 32.52
N ALA A 376 25.01 23.48 31.39
CA ALA A 376 23.82 23.50 30.53
C ALA A 376 22.78 22.48 31.00
N SER A 377 21.49 22.81 30.85
CA SER A 377 20.38 21.89 31.08
C SER A 377 19.45 21.85 29.86
N GLY A 378 18.78 20.72 29.63
CA GLY A 378 17.92 20.53 28.45
C GLY A 378 18.73 20.26 27.18
N VAL A 379 19.79 19.47 27.28
CA VAL A 379 20.73 19.21 26.18
C VAL A 379 20.23 18.18 25.17
N SER A 380 18.91 17.95 25.13
CA SER A 380 18.27 16.95 24.27
C SER A 380 17.14 17.55 23.44
N LYS A 381 17.03 17.13 22.18
CA LYS A 381 15.92 17.49 21.28
C LYS A 381 15.55 16.34 20.35
N VAL A 382 14.37 16.41 19.75
CA VAL A 382 14.02 15.59 18.58
C VAL A 382 14.60 16.25 17.33
N TYR A 383 15.00 15.45 16.35
CA TYR A 383 15.49 15.93 15.06
C TYR A 383 14.48 16.90 14.41
N ASP A 384 14.94 18.10 14.09
CA ASP A 384 14.16 19.17 13.46
C ASP A 384 14.88 19.80 12.26
N GLY A 385 15.95 19.16 11.77
CA GLY A 385 16.75 19.65 10.65
C GLY A 385 17.72 20.80 10.97
N SER A 386 17.81 21.25 12.22
CA SER A 386 18.67 22.38 12.64
C SER A 386 19.67 22.03 13.74
N THR A 387 20.77 22.79 13.81
CA THR A 387 21.76 22.73 14.90
C THR A 387 21.34 23.52 16.14
N ALA A 388 20.21 24.22 16.13
CA ALA A 388 19.77 25.03 17.26
C ALA A 388 19.48 24.15 18.49
N MET A 389 19.95 24.57 19.66
CA MET A 389 19.72 23.87 20.92
C MET A 389 18.57 24.52 21.68
N ASN A 390 17.65 23.71 22.23
CA ASN A 390 16.58 24.22 23.08
C ASN A 390 17.05 24.23 24.55
N LEU A 391 17.89 25.21 24.90
CA LEU A 391 18.38 25.37 26.27
C LEU A 391 17.21 25.66 27.21
N THR A 392 16.97 24.77 28.17
CA THR A 392 15.95 24.98 29.21
C THR A 392 16.45 25.84 30.37
N GLY A 393 17.77 25.99 30.51
CA GLY A 393 18.38 26.84 31.52
C GLY A 393 19.89 26.63 31.66
N ILE A 394 20.55 27.57 32.34
CA ILE A 394 21.95 27.49 32.74
C ILE A 394 22.02 27.34 34.26
N GLY A 395 22.52 26.20 34.73
CA GLY A 395 22.77 25.95 36.15
C GLY A 395 24.01 26.69 36.62
N LEU A 396 23.98 27.20 37.86
CA LEU A 396 25.12 27.86 38.50
C LEU A 396 25.55 27.11 39.76
N GLY A 397 26.80 26.66 39.80
CA GLY A 397 27.42 26.00 40.95
C GLY A 397 28.24 26.98 41.79
N GLY A 398 28.01 26.99 43.11
CA GLY A 398 28.80 27.77 44.07
C GLY A 398 28.24 29.15 44.44
N VAL A 399 27.03 29.48 43.98
CA VAL A 399 26.26 30.64 44.45
C VAL A 399 25.87 30.42 45.91
N LEU A 400 26.06 31.44 46.76
CA LEU A 400 25.68 31.41 48.16
C LEU A 400 24.17 31.43 48.33
N VAL A 401 23.67 30.64 49.28
CA VAL A 401 22.24 30.59 49.58
C VAL A 401 21.75 31.97 50.02
N GLY A 402 20.68 32.45 49.38
CA GLY A 402 20.09 33.77 49.61
C GLY A 402 20.50 34.84 48.60
N ASP A 403 21.54 34.61 47.79
CA ASP A 403 21.92 35.53 46.72
C ASP A 403 21.03 35.34 45.47
N ALA A 404 20.67 36.44 44.84
CA ALA A 404 19.93 36.47 43.57
C ALA A 404 20.91 36.55 42.39
N VAL A 405 21.26 35.39 41.83
CA VAL A 405 22.13 35.25 40.66
C VAL A 405 21.51 34.30 39.64
N SER A 406 21.54 34.67 38.37
CA SER A 406 21.05 33.89 37.23
C SER A 406 22.03 34.01 36.06
N ALA A 407 21.93 33.09 35.11
CA ALA A 407 22.74 33.10 33.89
C ALA A 407 21.89 32.86 32.65
N SER A 408 22.27 33.51 31.55
CA SER A 408 21.68 33.32 30.22
C SER A 408 22.77 33.02 29.19
N GLY A 409 22.42 32.31 28.13
CA GLY A 409 23.29 32.03 26.98
C GLY A 409 22.51 31.39 25.83
N SER A 410 23.14 31.24 24.67
CA SER A 410 22.55 30.59 23.49
C SER A 410 23.34 29.34 23.11
N GLY A 411 22.64 28.23 22.89
CA GLY A 411 23.23 26.93 22.61
C GLY A 411 23.08 26.50 21.15
N ALA A 412 24.09 25.81 20.63
CA ALA A 412 24.00 25.12 19.34
C ALA A 412 24.78 23.80 19.38
N TYR A 413 24.22 22.77 18.75
CA TYR A 413 24.90 21.50 18.50
C TYR A 413 25.94 21.64 17.39
N SER A 414 26.97 20.79 17.44
CA SER A 414 28.02 20.72 16.41
C SER A 414 27.52 20.13 15.09
N GLN A 415 26.41 19.39 15.10
CA GLN A 415 25.73 18.84 13.94
C GLN A 415 24.21 18.82 14.13
N LYS A 416 23.47 18.70 13.02
CA LYS A 416 21.99 18.57 13.04
C LYS A 416 21.48 17.14 13.19
N ASN A 417 22.29 16.14 12.82
CA ASN A 417 21.83 14.75 12.68
C ASN A 417 21.58 14.09 14.04
N ALA A 418 20.65 13.13 14.05
CA ALA A 418 20.34 12.33 15.23
C ALA A 418 21.58 11.58 15.73
N GLY A 419 21.71 11.49 17.06
CA GLY A 419 22.86 10.87 17.71
C GLY A 419 22.84 11.03 19.21
N THR A 420 23.56 10.14 19.88
CA THR A 420 23.90 10.23 21.31
C THR A 420 25.31 10.77 21.43
N HIS A 421 25.57 11.69 22.36
CA HIS A 421 26.86 12.37 22.54
C HIS A 421 27.19 13.42 21.46
N VAL A 422 26.17 14.12 20.99
CA VAL A 422 26.33 15.25 20.07
C VAL A 422 26.97 16.41 20.84
N GLY A 423 28.12 16.89 20.36
CA GLY A 423 28.77 18.08 20.90
C GLY A 423 27.88 19.30 20.82
N TYR A 424 27.98 20.22 21.78
CA TYR A 424 27.34 21.52 21.73
C TYR A 424 28.19 22.60 22.38
N ILE A 425 27.90 23.84 22.03
CA ILE A 425 28.50 25.04 22.61
C ILE A 425 27.38 25.96 23.07
N VAL A 426 27.52 26.50 24.28
CA VAL A 426 26.76 27.63 24.79
C VAL A 426 27.64 28.87 24.72
N SER A 427 27.24 29.87 23.96
CA SER A 427 27.94 31.14 23.81
C SER A 427 27.19 32.29 24.48
N GLY A 428 27.91 33.35 24.83
CA GLY A 428 27.33 34.57 25.38
C GLY A 428 26.82 34.41 26.81
N LEU A 429 27.48 33.57 27.62
CA LEU A 429 27.16 33.43 29.03
C LEU A 429 27.33 34.78 29.75
N SER A 430 26.26 35.20 30.42
CA SER A 430 26.23 36.45 31.19
C SER A 430 25.51 36.22 32.51
N LEU A 431 26.09 36.75 33.60
CA LEU A 431 25.49 36.72 34.92
C LEU A 431 24.56 37.93 35.10
N ALA A 432 23.39 37.71 35.68
CA ALA A 432 22.41 38.74 36.00
C ALA A 432 21.81 38.53 37.39
N GLY A 433 21.24 39.59 37.97
CA GLY A 433 20.66 39.59 39.30
C GLY A 433 21.34 40.59 40.24
N ALA A 434 20.69 40.87 41.38
CA ALA A 434 21.13 41.90 42.31
C ALA A 434 22.51 41.62 42.92
N ASP A 435 22.89 40.34 43.02
CA ASP A 435 24.14 39.91 43.64
C ASP A 435 25.18 39.43 42.61
N ALA A 436 24.89 39.51 41.30
CA ALA A 436 25.77 39.01 40.24
C ALA A 436 27.17 39.65 40.26
N GLY A 437 27.27 40.92 40.65
CA GLY A 437 28.55 41.64 40.76
C GLY A 437 29.52 41.06 41.81
N ASN A 438 29.05 40.16 42.68
CA ASN A 438 29.90 39.47 43.65
C ASN A 438 30.57 38.20 43.10
N TYR A 439 30.24 37.82 41.87
CA TYR A 439 30.65 36.56 41.26
C TYR A 439 31.27 36.76 39.87
N TYR A 440 32.01 35.75 39.43
CA TYR A 440 32.45 35.62 38.04
C TYR A 440 32.40 34.16 37.60
N LEU A 441 32.18 33.93 36.31
CA LEU A 441 32.21 32.59 35.73
C LEU A 441 33.66 32.15 35.53
N THR A 442 34.06 31.04 36.15
CA THR A 442 35.42 30.50 36.02
C THR A 442 35.71 29.95 34.62
N SER A 443 34.67 29.56 33.88
CA SER A 443 34.76 29.11 32.49
C SER A 443 34.70 30.24 31.46
N GLY A 444 34.57 31.50 31.91
CA GLY A 444 34.37 32.64 31.03
C GLY A 444 32.93 32.77 30.51
N SER A 445 32.78 33.33 29.32
CA SER A 445 31.51 33.64 28.65
C SER A 445 31.03 32.54 27.69
N SER A 446 31.64 31.37 27.74
CA SER A 446 31.21 30.20 26.95
C SER A 446 31.40 28.89 27.72
N LEU A 447 30.67 27.86 27.30
CA LEU A 447 30.77 26.50 27.80
C LEU A 447 30.59 25.53 26.64
N ALA A 448 31.32 24.43 26.62
CA ALA A 448 31.12 23.34 25.67
C ALA A 448 30.76 22.04 26.42
N GLY A 449 29.96 21.20 25.79
CA GLY A 449 29.61 19.87 26.29
C GLY A 449 29.49 18.85 25.17
N SER A 450 29.45 17.58 25.54
CA SER A 450 29.37 16.45 24.60
C SER A 450 28.33 15.41 25.00
N ASP A 451 27.47 15.74 25.97
CA ASP A 451 26.36 14.92 26.46
C ASP A 451 25.04 15.23 25.73
N GLY A 452 25.09 15.97 24.62
CA GLY A 452 23.92 16.31 23.84
C GLY A 452 23.28 15.09 23.17
N VAL A 453 21.95 15.09 23.05
CA VAL A 453 21.19 14.02 22.39
C VAL A 453 20.22 14.60 21.37
N ILE A 454 20.31 14.16 20.12
CA ILE A 454 19.31 14.43 19.09
C ILE A 454 18.62 13.10 18.79
N THR A 455 17.38 12.92 19.23
CA THR A 455 16.65 11.66 18.97
C THR A 455 16.03 11.68 17.57
N PRO A 456 15.99 10.52 16.87
CA PRO A 456 15.31 10.43 15.59
C PRO A 456 13.85 10.91 15.67
N ARG A 457 13.38 11.59 14.62
CA ARG A 457 11.98 11.99 14.49
C ARG A 457 11.13 10.82 14.00
N ALA A 458 9.93 10.62 14.55
CA ALA A 458 8.99 9.66 13.99
C ALA A 458 8.53 10.12 12.60
N LEU A 459 8.73 9.31 11.57
CA LEU A 459 8.20 9.51 10.22
C LEU A 459 6.85 8.79 10.11
N HIS A 460 5.80 9.53 9.80
CA HIS A 460 4.49 8.98 9.53
C HIS A 460 4.30 8.75 8.03
N VAL A 461 4.17 7.49 7.62
CA VAL A 461 3.95 7.10 6.23
C VAL A 461 2.49 6.72 6.02
N SER A 462 1.85 7.36 5.05
CA SER A 462 0.52 7.00 4.56
C SER A 462 0.64 6.14 3.31
N TYR A 463 -0.12 5.04 3.25
CA TYR A 463 -0.16 4.11 2.13
C TYR A 463 -1.48 4.25 1.38
N THR A 464 -1.43 4.29 0.06
CA THR A 464 -2.61 4.17 -0.80
C THR A 464 -2.44 2.94 -1.67
N GLY A 465 -3.40 2.01 -1.58
CA GLY A 465 -3.38 0.78 -2.34
C GLY A 465 -3.65 1.03 -3.82
N VAL A 466 -2.93 0.34 -4.70
CA VAL A 466 -3.14 0.40 -6.15
C VAL A 466 -3.92 -0.83 -6.58
N SER A 467 -5.13 -0.61 -7.10
CA SER A 467 -5.97 -1.68 -7.64
C SER A 467 -5.30 -2.36 -8.83
N LYS A 468 -5.53 -3.66 -8.98
CA LYS A 468 -4.96 -4.49 -10.06
C LYS A 468 -6.01 -5.34 -10.75
N VAL A 469 -5.69 -5.79 -11.96
CA VAL A 469 -6.40 -6.89 -12.59
C VAL A 469 -5.85 -8.21 -12.03
N TYR A 470 -6.72 -9.22 -11.89
CA TYR A 470 -6.33 -10.56 -11.46
C TYR A 470 -5.20 -11.13 -12.32
N ASP A 471 -4.16 -11.63 -11.66
CA ASP A 471 -2.96 -12.20 -12.27
C ASP A 471 -2.50 -13.49 -11.58
N GLY A 472 -3.32 -14.05 -10.69
CA GLY A 472 -2.99 -15.25 -9.91
C GLY A 472 -2.10 -15.01 -8.67
N ASN A 473 -1.64 -13.79 -8.39
CA ASN A 473 -0.68 -13.51 -7.32
C ASN A 473 -1.23 -12.55 -6.24
N THR A 474 -0.76 -12.71 -5.00
CA THR A 474 -1.09 -11.82 -3.87
C THR A 474 -0.25 -10.53 -3.84
N SER A 475 0.74 -10.38 -4.71
CA SER A 475 1.59 -9.18 -4.75
C SER A 475 0.77 -7.92 -5.03
N ALA A 476 1.02 -6.88 -4.23
CA ALA A 476 0.38 -5.58 -4.34
C ALA A 476 1.42 -4.48 -4.53
N THR A 477 0.97 -3.36 -5.10
CA THR A 477 1.74 -2.11 -5.10
C THR A 477 0.98 -1.06 -4.32
N VAL A 478 1.72 -0.17 -3.67
CA VAL A 478 1.19 0.96 -2.92
C VAL A 478 1.91 2.22 -3.36
N THR A 479 1.20 3.34 -3.40
CA THR A 479 1.83 4.66 -3.42
C THR A 479 1.94 5.17 -1.99
N THR A 480 2.96 6.00 -1.73
CA THR A 480 3.27 6.48 -0.39
C THR A 480 3.36 8.00 -0.34
N ALA A 481 3.02 8.54 0.82
CA ALA A 481 3.27 9.92 1.21
C ALA A 481 3.76 9.93 2.66
N ASP A 482 4.57 10.92 3.04
CA ASP A 482 5.10 11.03 4.39
C ASP A 482 5.29 12.49 4.83
N ASP A 483 5.60 12.69 6.11
CA ASP A 483 5.73 14.00 6.76
C ASP A 483 7.20 14.43 6.99
N ARG A 484 8.13 13.95 6.16
CA ARG A 484 9.56 14.29 6.29
C ARG A 484 9.79 15.81 6.27
N ILE A 485 10.85 16.24 6.92
CA ILE A 485 11.32 17.63 6.84
C ILE A 485 11.75 17.92 5.40
N ALA A 486 11.32 19.06 4.87
CA ALA A 486 11.60 19.45 3.50
C ALA A 486 13.11 19.55 3.24
N GLY A 487 13.56 18.93 2.15
CA GLY A 487 14.98 18.85 1.78
C GLY A 487 15.67 17.56 2.23
N ASP A 488 15.06 16.77 3.13
CA ASP A 488 15.63 15.50 3.55
C ASP A 488 15.45 14.41 2.49
N VAL A 489 16.51 13.62 2.31
CA VAL A 489 16.58 12.56 1.31
C VAL A 489 16.42 11.21 1.98
N LEU A 490 15.19 10.69 1.94
CA LEU A 490 14.82 9.34 2.39
C LEU A 490 14.36 8.48 1.21
N ALA A 491 14.82 7.24 1.19
CA ALA A 491 14.31 6.16 0.35
C ALA A 491 13.48 5.22 1.23
N LEU A 492 12.26 4.89 0.80
CA LEU A 492 11.37 4.00 1.53
C LEU A 492 11.39 2.62 0.88
N ASN A 493 11.82 1.60 1.62
CA ASN A 493 11.76 0.21 1.19
C ASN A 493 10.61 -0.48 1.91
N LEU A 494 9.78 -1.24 1.20
CA LEU A 494 8.62 -1.94 1.73
C LEU A 494 8.23 -3.11 0.82
N SER A 495 7.38 -3.99 1.34
CA SER A 495 6.65 -4.99 0.56
C SER A 495 5.16 -4.86 0.86
N ALA A 496 4.32 -5.06 -0.16
CA ALA A 496 2.87 -5.01 -0.02
C ALA A 496 2.23 -6.25 -0.63
N ALA A 497 1.23 -6.82 0.06
CA ALA A 497 0.49 -7.98 -0.42
C ALA A 497 -0.98 -7.92 -0.02
N TYR A 498 -1.85 -8.40 -0.91
CA TYR A 498 -3.23 -8.73 -0.60
C TYR A 498 -3.28 -9.95 0.32
N ALA A 499 -4.35 -10.07 1.12
CA ALA A 499 -4.59 -11.25 1.96
C ALA A 499 -4.74 -12.54 1.12
N ASP A 500 -5.33 -12.42 -0.07
CA ASP A 500 -5.54 -13.50 -1.03
C ASP A 500 -5.65 -12.93 -2.46
N LYS A 501 -5.53 -13.79 -3.47
CA LYS A 501 -5.48 -13.38 -4.89
C LYS A 501 -6.84 -13.08 -5.53
N ASN A 502 -7.95 -13.40 -4.86
CA ASN A 502 -9.26 -13.46 -5.52
C ASN A 502 -9.82 -12.08 -5.85
N VAL A 503 -10.68 -11.99 -6.86
CA VAL A 503 -11.36 -10.74 -7.26
C VAL A 503 -12.22 -10.20 -6.10
N GLY A 504 -12.18 -8.90 -5.89
CA GLY A 504 -12.96 -8.24 -4.85
C GLY A 504 -12.67 -6.75 -4.72
N SER A 505 -13.62 -6.01 -4.15
CA SER A 505 -13.48 -4.59 -3.84
C SER A 505 -12.93 -4.36 -2.43
N ALA A 506 -12.19 -3.27 -2.24
CA ALA A 506 -11.63 -2.83 -0.96
C ALA A 506 -10.88 -3.94 -0.20
N LYS A 507 -10.14 -4.78 -0.93
CA LYS A 507 -9.40 -5.89 -0.35
C LYS A 507 -8.28 -5.36 0.56
N PRO A 508 -8.09 -5.95 1.75
CA PRO A 508 -6.99 -5.57 2.63
C PRO A 508 -5.63 -5.81 1.97
N VAL A 509 -4.77 -4.79 2.03
CA VAL A 509 -3.36 -4.84 1.65
C VAL A 509 -2.52 -4.62 2.89
N ALA A 510 -1.71 -5.62 3.24
CA ALA A 510 -0.74 -5.53 4.31
C ALA A 510 0.59 -4.99 3.75
N VAL A 511 1.14 -3.97 4.40
CA VAL A 511 2.46 -3.43 4.11
C VAL A 511 3.42 -3.87 5.21
N SER A 512 4.56 -4.43 4.84
CA SER A 512 5.54 -5.01 5.76
C SER A 512 6.98 -4.71 5.31
N GLY A 513 7.94 -4.93 6.22
CA GLY A 513 9.36 -4.72 5.93
C GLY A 513 9.72 -3.25 5.70
N VAL A 514 8.91 -2.32 6.24
CA VAL A 514 9.10 -0.89 6.04
C VAL A 514 10.42 -0.46 6.68
N SER A 515 11.32 0.10 5.88
CA SER A 515 12.62 0.59 6.33
C SER A 515 13.05 1.83 5.53
N LEU A 516 13.86 2.67 6.16
CA LEU A 516 14.38 3.89 5.55
C LEU A 516 15.83 3.67 5.08
N GLY A 517 16.11 4.10 3.86
CA GLY A 517 17.45 4.32 3.31
C GLY A 517 17.63 5.79 2.91
N GLY A 518 18.77 6.11 2.30
CA GLY A 518 19.14 7.49 1.98
C GLY A 518 19.96 8.16 3.10
N ILE A 519 20.55 9.31 2.77
CA ILE A 519 21.53 9.98 3.62
C ILE A 519 20.95 10.51 4.94
N ASP A 520 19.63 10.78 4.98
CA ASP A 520 18.95 11.30 6.16
C ASP A 520 18.18 10.22 6.94
N ALA A 521 18.24 8.94 6.53
CA ALA A 521 17.49 7.85 7.17
C ALA A 521 17.74 7.73 8.67
N GLY A 522 18.99 7.93 9.11
CA GLY A 522 19.37 7.87 10.53
C GLY A 522 18.70 8.95 11.40
N ASN A 523 18.14 9.99 10.78
CA ASN A 523 17.45 11.08 11.47
C ASN A 523 15.98 10.75 11.79
N TYR A 524 15.46 9.61 11.30
CA TYR A 524 14.07 9.23 11.44
C TYR A 524 13.90 7.82 12.00
N SER A 525 12.76 7.58 12.64
CA SER A 525 12.24 6.26 12.95
C SER A 525 10.93 6.05 12.21
N VAL A 526 10.73 4.89 11.58
CA VAL A 526 9.50 4.57 10.85
C VAL A 526 8.84 3.32 11.46
N ALA A 527 7.50 3.26 11.42
CA ALA A 527 6.79 2.03 11.73
C ALA A 527 7.13 0.94 10.71
N THR A 528 7.35 -0.30 11.15
CA THR A 528 7.80 -1.41 10.29
C THR A 528 6.69 -2.04 9.44
N SER A 529 5.45 -1.60 9.62
CA SER A 529 4.26 -2.12 8.94
C SER A 529 3.16 -1.06 8.79
N GLY A 530 2.20 -1.34 7.91
CA GLY A 530 1.02 -0.52 7.68
C GLY A 530 -0.06 -1.30 6.95
N THR A 531 -1.22 -0.68 6.71
CA THR A 531 -2.33 -1.28 5.97
C THR A 531 -3.00 -0.26 5.07
N THR A 532 -3.63 -0.76 4.01
CA THR A 532 -4.51 0.00 3.11
C THR A 532 -5.50 -0.97 2.47
N THR A 533 -6.38 -0.49 1.61
CA THR A 533 -7.23 -1.32 0.76
C THR A 533 -7.01 -1.01 -0.72
N ALA A 534 -7.26 -1.98 -1.60
CA ALA A 534 -7.30 -1.82 -3.05
C ALA A 534 -8.21 -2.88 -3.68
N ASP A 535 -8.63 -2.69 -4.92
CA ASP A 535 -9.49 -3.64 -5.62
C ASP A 535 -8.65 -4.64 -6.44
N ILE A 536 -9.11 -5.89 -6.51
CA ILE A 536 -8.69 -6.84 -7.55
C ILE A 536 -9.87 -7.00 -8.50
N THR A 537 -9.73 -6.57 -9.76
CA THR A 537 -10.76 -6.72 -10.78
C THR A 537 -10.58 -8.00 -11.58
N ARG A 538 -11.68 -8.56 -12.09
CA ARG A 538 -11.69 -9.77 -12.90
C ARG A 538 -10.80 -9.63 -14.14
N LEU A 539 -10.06 -10.67 -14.48
CA LEU A 539 -9.28 -10.74 -15.72
C LEU A 539 -10.24 -10.98 -16.89
N ASP A 540 -10.11 -10.17 -17.94
CA ASP A 540 -11.02 -10.24 -19.10
C ASP A 540 -10.87 -11.57 -19.85
N SER A 541 -9.65 -12.00 -20.15
CA SER A 541 -9.42 -13.27 -20.85
C SER A 541 -8.10 -13.91 -20.42
N VAL A 542 -8.06 -15.24 -20.44
CA VAL A 542 -6.81 -16.00 -20.33
C VAL A 542 -6.78 -17.14 -21.35
N THR A 543 -5.57 -17.41 -21.85
CA THR A 543 -5.31 -18.49 -22.79
C THR A 543 -4.49 -19.57 -22.12
N TRP A 544 -4.85 -20.81 -22.38
CA TRP A 544 -4.06 -21.97 -22.00
C TRP A 544 -2.71 -21.98 -22.74
N THR A 545 -1.61 -22.11 -21.99
CA THR A 545 -0.24 -22.16 -22.53
C THR A 545 0.36 -23.56 -22.52
N GLY A 546 -0.26 -24.51 -21.80
CA GLY A 546 0.17 -25.90 -21.75
C GLY A 546 1.13 -26.24 -20.62
N GLY A 547 1.31 -27.55 -20.43
CA GLY A 547 2.21 -28.18 -19.45
C GLY A 547 1.93 -29.68 -19.33
N ALA A 548 2.81 -30.40 -18.62
CA ALA A 548 2.85 -31.87 -18.65
C ALA A 548 1.61 -32.57 -18.06
N SER A 549 0.79 -31.86 -17.28
CA SER A 549 -0.32 -32.43 -16.51
C SER A 549 -1.68 -32.34 -17.20
N GLY A 550 -1.87 -31.41 -18.15
CA GLY A 550 -3.19 -31.09 -18.71
C GLY A 550 -4.17 -30.51 -17.69
N ASN A 551 -3.74 -30.23 -16.46
CA ASN A 551 -4.61 -29.89 -15.33
C ASN A 551 -5.10 -28.43 -15.40
N TRP A 552 -6.42 -28.22 -15.38
CA TRP A 552 -7.04 -26.90 -15.33
C TRP A 552 -6.59 -26.07 -14.12
N PHE A 553 -6.42 -26.71 -12.97
CA PHE A 553 -6.10 -26.03 -11.70
C PHE A 553 -4.59 -25.98 -11.41
N ASP A 554 -3.76 -26.04 -12.45
CA ASP A 554 -2.32 -25.83 -12.39
C ASP A 554 -1.98 -24.46 -12.98
N PRO A 555 -1.57 -23.48 -12.15
CA PRO A 555 -1.20 -22.14 -12.61
C PRO A 555 -0.14 -22.13 -13.71
N ALA A 556 0.76 -23.12 -13.75
CA ALA A 556 1.82 -23.18 -14.76
C ALA A 556 1.26 -23.37 -16.19
N ASN A 557 0.01 -23.83 -16.32
CA ASN A 557 -0.63 -24.09 -17.60
C ASN A 557 -1.37 -22.88 -18.20
N TRP A 558 -1.40 -21.74 -17.51
CA TRP A 558 -2.13 -20.54 -17.93
C TRP A 558 -1.20 -19.35 -18.15
N ALA A 559 -1.51 -18.53 -19.16
CA ALA A 559 -0.76 -17.33 -19.45
C ALA A 559 -0.65 -16.43 -18.20
N GLY A 560 0.59 -16.11 -17.81
CA GLY A 560 0.88 -15.27 -16.63
C GLY A 560 0.59 -15.92 -15.27
N GLY A 561 0.23 -17.20 -15.22
CA GLY A 561 -0.15 -17.88 -13.97
C GLY A 561 -1.59 -17.62 -13.53
N ALA A 562 -2.39 -16.92 -14.34
CA ALA A 562 -3.76 -16.51 -14.01
C ALA A 562 -4.76 -17.67 -14.19
N VAL A 563 -4.72 -18.64 -13.27
CA VAL A 563 -5.64 -19.79 -13.28
C VAL A 563 -7.11 -19.34 -13.19
N PRO A 564 -7.99 -19.79 -14.11
CA PRO A 564 -9.44 -19.62 -13.99
C PRO A 564 -9.99 -20.46 -12.86
N ASP A 565 -10.15 -19.87 -11.70
CA ASP A 565 -10.86 -20.44 -10.56
C ASP A 565 -11.88 -19.44 -10.00
N LEU A 566 -12.88 -19.97 -9.30
CA LEU A 566 -13.99 -19.18 -8.76
C LEU A 566 -14.56 -18.23 -9.82
N ALA A 567 -14.57 -16.92 -9.58
CA ALA A 567 -15.05 -15.90 -10.52
C ALA A 567 -13.94 -14.93 -10.97
N ASN A 568 -12.70 -15.42 -11.06
CA ASN A 568 -11.52 -14.55 -11.27
C ASN A 568 -11.22 -14.20 -12.74
N VAL A 569 -11.76 -14.95 -13.69
CA VAL A 569 -11.55 -14.78 -15.14
C VAL A 569 -12.89 -14.77 -15.87
N ALA A 570 -13.07 -13.90 -16.87
CA ALA A 570 -14.29 -13.85 -17.69
C ALA A 570 -14.23 -14.83 -18.87
N HIS A 571 -13.22 -14.74 -19.74
CA HIS A 571 -13.13 -15.56 -20.95
C HIS A 571 -11.97 -16.55 -20.87
N VAL A 572 -12.22 -17.82 -21.20
CA VAL A 572 -11.21 -18.87 -21.21
C VAL A 572 -11.01 -19.41 -22.63
N ILE A 573 -9.76 -19.42 -23.08
CA ILE A 573 -9.36 -19.84 -24.42
C ILE A 573 -8.54 -21.14 -24.31
N ILE A 574 -9.06 -22.22 -24.89
CA ILE A 574 -8.32 -23.48 -25.08
C ILE A 574 -7.95 -23.59 -26.56
N PRO A 575 -6.66 -23.50 -26.92
CA PRO A 575 -6.20 -23.59 -28.31
C PRO A 575 -6.55 -24.93 -28.97
N ALA A 576 -6.60 -24.94 -30.30
CA ALA A 576 -6.77 -26.16 -31.08
C ALA A 576 -5.70 -27.22 -30.74
N ASN A 577 -6.08 -28.50 -30.81
CA ASN A 577 -5.24 -29.66 -30.49
C ASN A 577 -4.76 -29.75 -29.03
N VAL A 578 -5.33 -28.97 -28.12
CA VAL A 578 -5.08 -29.07 -26.68
C VAL A 578 -6.21 -29.83 -26.02
N VAL A 579 -5.88 -30.74 -25.09
CA VAL A 579 -6.84 -31.37 -24.18
C VAL A 579 -6.58 -30.89 -22.76
N VAL A 580 -7.59 -30.30 -22.14
CA VAL A 580 -7.55 -29.85 -20.74
C VAL A 580 -8.37 -30.77 -19.86
N ALA A 581 -7.89 -31.06 -18.65
CA ALA A 581 -8.56 -31.84 -17.63
C ALA A 581 -9.10 -30.94 -16.52
N PHE A 582 -10.42 -30.84 -16.44
CA PHE A 582 -11.13 -30.22 -15.34
C PHE A 582 -11.36 -31.25 -14.23
N ASN A 583 -10.47 -31.21 -13.23
CA ASN A 583 -10.51 -32.09 -12.07
C ASN A 583 -10.03 -31.35 -10.81
N THR A 584 -10.93 -31.08 -9.87
CA THR A 584 -10.63 -30.36 -8.63
C THR A 584 -9.69 -31.12 -7.69
N SER A 585 -9.60 -32.45 -7.81
CA SER A 585 -8.69 -33.26 -6.98
C SER A 585 -7.21 -33.03 -7.32
N GLY A 586 -6.93 -32.44 -8.49
CA GLY A 586 -5.58 -32.11 -8.94
C GLY A 586 -5.15 -30.67 -8.62
N ALA A 587 -5.94 -29.87 -7.89
CA ALA A 587 -5.64 -28.44 -7.72
C ALA A 587 -4.27 -28.17 -7.07
N LEU A 588 -3.50 -27.28 -7.68
CA LEU A 588 -2.20 -26.84 -7.18
C LEU A 588 -2.27 -25.37 -6.77
N ALA A 589 -1.70 -25.05 -5.61
CA ALA A 589 -1.68 -23.67 -5.12
C ALA A 589 -1.02 -22.72 -6.16
N PRO A 590 -1.56 -21.51 -6.37
CA PRO A 590 -2.63 -20.90 -5.56
C PRO A 590 -4.07 -21.20 -6.01
N ALA A 591 -4.33 -22.15 -6.92
CA ALA A 591 -5.69 -22.44 -7.37
C ALA A 591 -6.61 -22.90 -6.21
N GLU A 592 -7.84 -22.39 -6.17
CA GLU A 592 -8.85 -22.74 -5.17
C GLU A 592 -9.96 -23.63 -5.77
N THR A 593 -10.43 -24.61 -4.99
CA THR A 593 -11.47 -25.56 -5.43
C THR A 593 -12.85 -25.06 -5.02
N GLY A 594 -13.59 -24.53 -6.01
CA GLY A 594 -14.98 -24.11 -5.89
C GLY A 594 -15.66 -24.12 -7.26
N ALA A 595 -16.92 -23.68 -7.32
CA ALA A 595 -17.60 -23.51 -8.60
C ALA A 595 -16.87 -22.47 -9.44
N VAL A 596 -16.47 -22.84 -10.66
CA VAL A 596 -15.82 -21.94 -11.60
C VAL A 596 -16.88 -21.22 -12.41
N HIS A 597 -16.81 -19.90 -12.46
CA HIS A 597 -17.72 -19.00 -13.14
C HIS A 597 -16.96 -18.21 -14.20
N ILE A 598 -17.28 -18.47 -15.45
CA ILE A 598 -16.73 -17.80 -16.63
C ILE A 598 -17.88 -17.32 -17.52
N ASP A 599 -17.64 -16.32 -18.35
CA ASP A 599 -18.62 -15.80 -19.31
C ASP A 599 -18.62 -16.62 -20.61
N SER A 600 -17.47 -17.17 -21.00
CA SER A 600 -17.36 -18.05 -22.17
C SER A 600 -16.15 -18.99 -22.13
N LEU A 601 -16.25 -20.10 -22.86
CA LEU A 601 -15.18 -21.08 -23.03
C LEU A 601 -14.95 -21.42 -24.51
N GLY A 602 -13.73 -21.20 -25.04
CA GLY A 602 -13.29 -21.86 -26.27
C GLY A 602 -12.34 -21.12 -27.21
N SER A 603 -11.57 -21.90 -27.98
CA SER A 603 -11.05 -21.56 -29.31
C SER A 603 -10.63 -22.84 -30.09
N SER A 604 -11.54 -23.82 -30.18
CA SER A 604 -11.38 -25.14 -30.85
C SER A 604 -10.49 -26.19 -30.15
N GLY A 605 -10.15 -26.02 -28.87
CA GLY A 605 -9.53 -27.08 -28.06
C GLY A 605 -10.52 -28.11 -27.49
N SER A 606 -10.06 -28.99 -26.61
CA SER A 606 -10.87 -30.06 -26.00
C SER A 606 -10.82 -30.02 -24.47
N LEU A 607 -11.92 -30.43 -23.83
CA LEU A 607 -12.07 -30.48 -22.37
C LEU A 607 -12.51 -31.87 -21.92
N THR A 608 -11.88 -32.37 -20.86
CA THR A 608 -12.29 -33.58 -20.13
C THR A 608 -12.70 -33.17 -18.71
N GLN A 609 -13.92 -33.49 -18.28
CA GLN A 609 -14.42 -33.16 -16.96
C GLN A 609 -14.77 -34.43 -16.19
N SER A 610 -14.15 -34.59 -15.01
CA SER A 610 -14.34 -35.77 -14.15
C SER A 610 -15.02 -35.46 -12.82
N ASN A 611 -14.93 -34.21 -12.34
CA ASN A 611 -15.64 -33.71 -11.16
C ASN A 611 -15.73 -32.16 -11.23
N GLY A 612 -16.15 -31.52 -10.13
CA GLY A 612 -16.26 -30.08 -10.01
C GLY A 612 -17.47 -29.47 -10.76
N SER A 613 -17.62 -28.15 -10.63
CA SER A 613 -18.71 -27.37 -11.24
C SER A 613 -18.13 -26.27 -12.11
N LEU A 614 -18.50 -26.26 -13.39
CA LEU A 614 -18.11 -25.26 -14.37
C LEU A 614 -19.37 -24.56 -14.90
N ASN A 615 -19.49 -23.27 -14.62
CA ASN A 615 -20.63 -22.43 -14.97
C ASN A 615 -20.17 -21.41 -16.02
N ILE A 616 -20.82 -21.44 -17.17
CA ILE A 616 -20.51 -20.63 -18.34
C ILE A 616 -21.68 -19.69 -18.60
N GLY A 617 -21.40 -18.39 -18.71
CA GLY A 617 -22.40 -17.38 -18.97
C GLY A 617 -22.93 -17.38 -20.41
N ASP A 618 -23.56 -16.27 -20.78
CA ASP A 618 -24.24 -16.09 -22.08
C ASP A 618 -23.32 -16.22 -23.30
N GLY A 619 -21.99 -16.09 -23.11
CA GLY A 619 -21.01 -16.28 -24.18
C GLY A 619 -20.88 -17.73 -24.64
N GLY A 620 -21.32 -18.68 -23.81
CA GLY A 620 -21.43 -20.09 -24.18
C GLY A 620 -20.09 -20.81 -24.35
N MET A 621 -20.17 -22.00 -24.93
CA MET A 621 -19.07 -22.95 -25.07
C MET A 621 -18.87 -23.32 -26.53
N THR A 622 -17.64 -23.20 -27.03
CA THR A 622 -17.26 -23.67 -28.39
C THR A 622 -15.95 -24.43 -28.35
N LEU A 623 -16.01 -25.75 -28.46
CA LEU A 623 -14.83 -26.64 -28.38
C LEU A 623 -14.82 -27.65 -29.54
N HIS A 624 -13.66 -28.24 -29.79
CA HIS A 624 -13.55 -29.41 -30.65
C HIS A 624 -14.16 -30.64 -29.98
N ALA A 625 -13.69 -31.01 -28.78
CA ALA A 625 -14.27 -32.14 -28.05
C ALA A 625 -14.57 -31.83 -26.58
N TYR A 626 -15.69 -32.35 -26.08
CA TYR A 626 -16.01 -32.36 -24.65
C TYR A 626 -16.33 -33.77 -24.18
N SER A 627 -15.58 -34.25 -23.18
CA SER A 627 -15.78 -35.54 -22.54
C SER A 627 -16.12 -35.37 -21.07
N GLN A 628 -17.23 -35.95 -20.61
CA GLN A 628 -17.68 -35.84 -19.23
C GLN A 628 -17.91 -37.21 -18.60
N SER A 629 -17.18 -37.51 -17.53
CA SER A 629 -17.36 -38.72 -16.70
C SER A 629 -17.93 -38.40 -15.32
N GLY A 630 -17.95 -37.13 -14.92
CA GLY A 630 -18.54 -36.66 -13.68
C GLY A 630 -18.57 -35.13 -13.61
N GLY A 631 -18.99 -34.58 -12.47
CA GLY A 631 -19.13 -33.14 -12.28
C GLY A 631 -20.39 -32.55 -12.91
N SER A 632 -20.44 -31.22 -12.95
CA SER A 632 -21.55 -30.45 -13.52
C SER A 632 -21.02 -29.35 -14.43
N LEU A 633 -21.63 -29.22 -15.60
CA LEU A 633 -21.44 -28.09 -16.52
C LEU A 633 -22.79 -27.41 -16.73
N THR A 634 -22.83 -26.10 -16.54
CA THR A 634 -23.96 -25.26 -16.93
C THR A 634 -23.49 -24.21 -17.91
N SER A 635 -24.27 -23.97 -18.96
CA SER A 635 -24.02 -22.92 -19.96
C SER A 635 -25.29 -22.14 -20.21
N ASP A 636 -25.28 -20.85 -19.88
CA ASP A 636 -26.39 -19.95 -20.19
C ASP A 636 -26.46 -19.66 -21.71
N GLY A 637 -25.29 -19.58 -22.35
CA GLY A 637 -25.15 -19.51 -23.81
C GLY A 637 -25.25 -20.86 -24.53
N PRO A 638 -25.13 -20.86 -25.88
CA PRO A 638 -25.12 -22.07 -26.68
C PRO A 638 -23.87 -22.93 -26.41
N ILE A 639 -24.01 -24.25 -26.56
CA ILE A 639 -22.91 -25.21 -26.58
C ILE A 639 -22.73 -25.71 -28.01
N LEU A 640 -21.56 -25.49 -28.59
CA LEU A 640 -21.16 -25.95 -29.91
C LEU A 640 -19.91 -26.84 -29.80
N LEU A 641 -20.01 -28.07 -30.26
CA LEU A 641 -18.96 -29.07 -30.19
C LEU A 641 -18.80 -29.77 -31.55
N ASP A 642 -17.60 -30.27 -31.85
CA ASP A 642 -17.46 -31.29 -32.89
C ASP A 642 -17.76 -32.68 -32.30
N SER A 643 -17.17 -33.00 -31.16
CA SER A 643 -17.32 -34.29 -30.47
C SER A 643 -17.83 -34.14 -29.04
N PHE A 644 -18.80 -34.97 -28.66
CA PHE A 644 -19.32 -35.07 -27.30
C PHE A 644 -19.35 -36.52 -26.82
N THR A 645 -18.74 -36.79 -25.66
CA THR A 645 -18.81 -38.09 -25.00
C THR A 645 -19.21 -37.94 -23.54
N GLN A 646 -20.15 -38.75 -23.06
CA GLN A 646 -20.56 -38.72 -21.67
C GLN A 646 -20.77 -40.12 -21.10
N THR A 647 -20.17 -40.37 -19.94
CA THR A 647 -20.37 -41.60 -19.15
C THR A 647 -20.95 -41.33 -17.76
N GLY A 648 -20.90 -40.07 -17.30
CA GLY A 648 -21.45 -39.62 -16.02
C GLY A 648 -21.52 -38.09 -15.96
N GLY A 649 -22.01 -37.55 -14.84
CA GLY A 649 -22.14 -36.10 -14.64
C GLY A 649 -23.41 -35.48 -15.22
N SER A 650 -23.44 -34.15 -15.22
CA SER A 650 -24.57 -33.36 -15.73
C SER A 650 -24.08 -32.24 -16.64
N THR A 651 -24.74 -32.09 -17.78
CA THR A 651 -24.54 -30.97 -18.71
C THR A 651 -25.88 -30.27 -18.93
N ALA A 652 -25.93 -28.97 -18.68
CA ALA A 652 -27.11 -28.15 -18.90
C ALA A 652 -26.79 -27.00 -19.86
N ALA A 653 -27.46 -26.98 -21.00
CA ALA A 653 -27.44 -25.88 -21.96
C ALA A 653 -28.77 -25.12 -21.89
N ASN A 654 -28.75 -23.88 -21.38
CA ASN A 654 -29.93 -23.02 -21.41
C ASN A 654 -30.15 -22.40 -22.82
N GLY A 655 -29.13 -22.46 -23.68
CA GLY A 655 -29.23 -22.18 -25.11
C GLY A 655 -29.45 -23.44 -25.97
N ASN A 656 -28.95 -23.40 -27.21
CA ASN A 656 -28.91 -24.56 -28.10
C ASN A 656 -27.72 -25.46 -27.78
N PHE A 657 -27.86 -26.76 -28.08
CA PHE A 657 -26.80 -27.74 -27.96
C PHE A 657 -26.53 -28.37 -29.33
N THR A 658 -25.32 -28.18 -29.86
CA THR A 658 -24.95 -28.65 -31.20
C THR A 658 -23.68 -29.49 -31.15
N VAL A 659 -23.74 -30.67 -31.76
CA VAL A 659 -22.59 -31.58 -31.94
C VAL A 659 -22.48 -31.93 -33.43
N ASN A 660 -21.36 -31.61 -34.05
CA ASN A 660 -21.22 -31.62 -35.51
C ASN A 660 -20.58 -32.90 -36.09
N ALA A 661 -19.87 -33.71 -35.29
CA ALA A 661 -19.08 -34.82 -35.79
C ALA A 661 -19.31 -36.14 -35.05
N ASP A 662 -19.19 -36.20 -33.72
CA ASP A 662 -19.27 -37.47 -32.97
C ASP A 662 -20.09 -37.33 -31.69
N TYR A 663 -21.03 -38.24 -31.42
CA TYR A 663 -21.86 -38.18 -30.22
C TYR A 663 -22.04 -39.54 -29.56
N SER A 664 -21.72 -39.62 -28.26
CA SER A 664 -21.96 -40.84 -27.48
C SER A 664 -22.30 -40.58 -26.01
N GLN A 665 -23.40 -41.16 -25.54
CA GLN A 665 -23.77 -41.22 -24.12
C GLN A 665 -23.93 -42.67 -23.65
N ASN A 666 -22.85 -43.24 -23.09
CA ASN A 666 -22.79 -44.67 -22.72
C ASN A 666 -22.76 -44.90 -21.19
N GLY A 667 -23.51 -44.11 -20.42
CA GLY A 667 -23.54 -44.25 -18.96
C GLY A 667 -24.69 -43.50 -18.28
N SER A 668 -24.54 -43.17 -17.00
CA SER A 668 -25.59 -42.52 -16.20
C SER A 668 -25.62 -40.99 -16.32
N GLY A 669 -24.79 -40.42 -17.20
CA GLY A 669 -24.75 -38.99 -17.45
C GLY A 669 -26.08 -38.42 -17.94
N SER A 670 -26.25 -37.11 -17.77
CA SER A 670 -27.44 -36.39 -18.19
C SER A 670 -27.10 -35.15 -19.00
N VAL A 671 -27.90 -34.87 -20.03
CA VAL A 671 -27.90 -33.62 -20.77
C VAL A 671 -29.30 -33.01 -20.75
N SER A 672 -29.38 -31.74 -20.40
CA SER A 672 -30.60 -30.95 -20.47
C SER A 672 -30.39 -29.73 -21.37
N VAL A 673 -31.34 -29.47 -22.26
CA VAL A 673 -31.28 -28.43 -23.28
C VAL A 673 -32.57 -27.64 -23.25
N ALA A 674 -32.50 -26.34 -22.96
CA ALA A 674 -33.67 -25.48 -22.98
C ALA A 674 -34.01 -24.97 -24.39
N GLY A 675 -33.02 -24.87 -25.29
CA GLY A 675 -33.19 -24.58 -26.71
C GLY A 675 -33.36 -25.85 -27.56
N ASN A 676 -32.85 -25.79 -28.78
CA ASN A 676 -32.82 -26.93 -29.71
C ASN A 676 -31.54 -27.76 -29.53
N ALA A 677 -31.65 -29.07 -29.74
CA ALA A 677 -30.52 -29.98 -29.82
C ALA A 677 -30.32 -30.46 -31.26
N SER A 678 -29.11 -30.32 -31.80
CA SER A 678 -28.71 -30.77 -33.14
C SER A 678 -27.47 -31.65 -33.04
N ILE A 679 -27.62 -32.93 -33.32
CA ILE A 679 -26.58 -33.94 -33.17
C ILE A 679 -26.31 -34.56 -34.54
N THR A 680 -25.05 -34.53 -34.97
CA THR A 680 -24.53 -35.25 -36.12
C THR A 680 -23.45 -36.21 -35.66
N ASP A 681 -23.58 -37.48 -36.02
CA ASP A 681 -22.56 -38.51 -35.86
C ASP A 681 -22.08 -38.98 -37.24
N SER A 682 -20.79 -38.78 -37.49
CA SER A 682 -20.10 -39.05 -38.74
C SER A 682 -19.15 -40.24 -38.66
N SER A 683 -18.87 -40.75 -37.45
CA SER A 683 -17.93 -41.85 -37.21
C SER A 683 -18.59 -43.23 -37.17
N GLY A 684 -19.92 -43.31 -37.10
CA GLY A 684 -20.68 -44.52 -37.40
C GLY A 684 -21.52 -45.02 -36.23
N GLY A 685 -22.70 -44.42 -36.10
CA GLY A 685 -23.72 -44.79 -35.12
C GLY A 685 -23.61 -43.98 -33.83
N THR A 686 -24.76 -43.65 -33.25
CA THR A 686 -24.83 -42.81 -32.05
C THR A 686 -25.70 -43.46 -30.98
N THR A 687 -25.38 -43.16 -29.72
CA THR A 687 -26.15 -43.63 -28.56
C THR A 687 -26.59 -42.43 -27.74
N LEU A 688 -27.91 -42.27 -27.61
CA LEU A 688 -28.55 -41.28 -26.73
C LEU A 688 -28.72 -41.87 -25.32
N GLY A 689 -28.47 -41.07 -24.29
CA GLY A 689 -28.62 -41.43 -22.89
C GLY A 689 -29.76 -40.66 -22.22
N ASN A 690 -29.54 -40.18 -20.99
CA ASN A 690 -30.52 -39.30 -20.34
C ASN A 690 -30.47 -37.93 -21.00
N PHE A 691 -31.48 -37.64 -21.83
CA PHE A 691 -31.47 -36.49 -22.73
C PHE A 691 -32.81 -35.77 -22.67
N ALA A 692 -32.82 -34.52 -22.19
CA ALA A 692 -34.01 -33.70 -22.08
C ALA A 692 -33.89 -32.44 -22.94
N VAL A 693 -34.82 -32.21 -23.85
CA VAL A 693 -34.82 -31.08 -24.79
C VAL A 693 -36.19 -30.38 -24.75
N ARG A 694 -36.20 -29.08 -24.44
CA ARG A 694 -37.44 -28.28 -24.48
C ARG A 694 -37.76 -27.78 -25.89
N GLY A 695 -36.77 -27.61 -26.75
CA GLY A 695 -36.95 -27.34 -28.18
C GLY A 695 -37.05 -28.61 -29.01
N ASN A 696 -36.60 -28.52 -30.27
CA ASN A 696 -36.54 -29.64 -31.19
C ASN A 696 -35.27 -30.48 -30.98
N LEU A 697 -35.38 -31.78 -31.22
CA LEU A 697 -34.25 -32.70 -31.27
C LEU A 697 -34.02 -33.15 -32.72
N SER A 698 -32.84 -32.89 -33.27
CA SER A 698 -32.40 -33.46 -34.55
C SER A 698 -31.17 -34.34 -34.32
N VAL A 699 -31.23 -35.59 -34.77
CA VAL A 699 -30.15 -36.57 -34.68
C VAL A 699 -29.93 -37.17 -36.06
N THR A 700 -28.71 -37.06 -36.57
CA THR A 700 -28.32 -37.63 -37.87
C THR A 700 -27.09 -38.50 -37.69
N SER A 701 -27.16 -39.75 -38.14
CA SER A 701 -26.03 -40.70 -38.17
C SER A 701 -25.72 -41.08 -39.61
N THR A 702 -24.53 -40.75 -40.12
CA THR A 702 -24.19 -40.92 -41.54
C THR A 702 -23.65 -42.31 -41.92
N GLY A 703 -23.65 -43.27 -40.98
CA GLY A 703 -23.06 -44.59 -41.23
C GLY A 703 -23.28 -45.65 -40.16
N GLY A 704 -24.27 -45.50 -39.28
CA GLY A 704 -24.56 -46.46 -38.22
C GLY A 704 -25.88 -46.22 -37.51
N ASP A 705 -26.23 -47.09 -36.58
CA ASP A 705 -27.53 -47.08 -35.90
C ASP A 705 -27.69 -45.86 -34.97
N ILE A 706 -28.92 -45.33 -34.85
CA ILE A 706 -29.29 -44.44 -33.75
C ILE A 706 -29.86 -45.32 -32.65
N THR A 707 -29.20 -45.36 -31.50
CA THR A 707 -29.56 -46.23 -30.37
C THR A 707 -29.80 -45.44 -29.11
N GLN A 708 -30.41 -46.08 -28.12
CA GLN A 708 -30.60 -45.54 -26.79
C GLN A 708 -29.87 -46.40 -25.74
N ALA A 709 -29.24 -45.75 -24.76
CA ALA A 709 -28.59 -46.42 -23.65
C ALA A 709 -29.63 -47.05 -22.70
N VAL A 710 -29.31 -48.24 -22.21
CA VAL A 710 -30.22 -49.01 -21.34
C VAL A 710 -30.56 -48.23 -20.07
N GLY A 711 -31.85 -48.17 -19.74
CA GLY A 711 -32.36 -47.52 -18.53
C GLY A 711 -32.36 -45.99 -18.59
N SER A 712 -32.04 -45.40 -19.74
CA SER A 712 -32.10 -43.95 -19.94
C SER A 712 -33.50 -43.46 -20.32
N SER A 713 -33.70 -42.15 -20.27
CA SER A 713 -34.93 -41.48 -20.71
C SER A 713 -34.62 -40.35 -21.68
N ILE A 714 -35.37 -40.28 -22.77
CA ILE A 714 -35.35 -39.16 -23.71
C ILE A 714 -36.66 -38.39 -23.56
N THR A 715 -36.58 -37.10 -23.28
CA THR A 715 -37.76 -36.22 -23.20
C THR A 715 -37.60 -35.07 -24.18
N VAL A 716 -38.51 -34.94 -25.14
CA VAL A 716 -38.48 -33.87 -26.14
C VAL A 716 -39.84 -33.18 -26.18
N SER A 717 -39.85 -31.86 -25.91
CA SER A 717 -41.09 -31.07 -25.98
C SER A 717 -41.42 -30.60 -27.40
N GLY A 718 -40.41 -30.37 -28.25
CA GLY A 718 -40.57 -30.02 -29.66
C GLY A 718 -40.62 -31.24 -30.58
N ALA A 719 -40.39 -31.01 -31.87
CA ALA A 719 -40.34 -32.08 -32.87
C ALA A 719 -39.03 -32.88 -32.74
N THR A 720 -39.10 -34.18 -33.01
CA THR A 720 -37.93 -35.07 -33.09
C THR A 720 -37.67 -35.44 -34.55
N ILE A 721 -36.41 -35.41 -34.97
CA ILE A 721 -35.94 -35.90 -36.26
C ILE A 721 -34.80 -36.88 -35.99
N ALA A 722 -34.99 -38.15 -36.35
CA ALA A 722 -33.96 -39.19 -36.25
C ALA A 722 -33.64 -39.74 -37.65
N ASP A 723 -32.47 -39.44 -38.20
CA ASP A 723 -32.05 -39.89 -39.53
C ASP A 723 -30.82 -40.79 -39.42
N ALA A 724 -31.01 -42.10 -39.52
CA ALA A 724 -29.95 -43.10 -39.58
C ALA A 724 -29.64 -43.52 -41.03
N GLY A 725 -30.20 -42.86 -42.05
CA GLY A 725 -30.06 -43.25 -43.44
C GLY A 725 -30.58 -44.66 -43.71
N SER A 726 -29.69 -45.60 -43.98
CA SER A 726 -30.00 -47.03 -44.19
C SER A 726 -29.73 -47.91 -42.96
N SER A 727 -29.41 -47.32 -41.81
CA SER A 727 -29.17 -48.01 -40.54
C SER A 727 -30.41 -47.99 -39.64
N ASN A 728 -30.38 -48.72 -38.53
CA ASN A 728 -31.54 -48.87 -37.66
C ASN A 728 -31.67 -47.69 -36.68
N ILE A 729 -32.90 -47.46 -36.23
CA ILE A 729 -33.23 -46.54 -35.14
C ILE A 729 -33.88 -47.37 -34.04
N THR A 730 -33.34 -47.34 -32.83
CA THR A 730 -33.86 -48.04 -31.65
C THR A 730 -33.89 -47.09 -30.45
N LEU A 731 -35.07 -46.52 -30.19
CA LEU A 731 -35.38 -45.62 -29.08
C LEU A 731 -36.52 -46.24 -28.24
N ASP A 732 -36.23 -47.39 -27.65
CA ASP A 732 -37.21 -48.35 -27.15
C ASP A 732 -37.38 -48.32 -25.62
N SER A 733 -36.86 -47.30 -24.94
CA SER A 733 -37.06 -47.17 -23.50
C SER A 733 -38.51 -46.81 -23.17
N PRO A 734 -39.16 -47.51 -22.20
CA PRO A 734 -40.52 -47.22 -21.77
C PRO A 734 -40.63 -45.92 -20.97
N THR A 735 -39.55 -45.18 -20.76
CA THR A 735 -39.53 -43.90 -20.04
C THR A 735 -39.33 -42.70 -20.96
N ASN A 736 -39.28 -42.93 -22.27
CA ASN A 736 -39.23 -41.85 -23.25
C ASN A 736 -40.53 -41.03 -23.25
N ASN A 737 -40.45 -39.79 -23.70
CA ASN A 737 -41.58 -38.88 -23.83
C ASN A 737 -41.35 -37.92 -25.01
N PHE A 738 -42.02 -38.18 -26.13
CA PHE A 738 -41.94 -37.40 -27.35
C PHE A 738 -43.24 -36.62 -27.55
N VAL A 739 -43.26 -35.38 -27.06
CA VAL A 739 -44.48 -34.54 -27.08
C VAL A 739 -44.80 -34.02 -28.48
N GLY A 740 -43.78 -33.61 -29.25
CA GLY A 740 -43.96 -33.13 -30.62
C GLY A 740 -43.88 -34.24 -31.66
N PRO A 741 -44.12 -33.93 -32.95
CA PRO A 741 -44.08 -34.92 -34.02
C PRO A 741 -42.73 -35.64 -34.10
N PHE A 742 -42.77 -36.97 -34.14
CA PHE A 742 -41.61 -37.83 -34.30
C PHE A 742 -41.39 -38.16 -35.77
N ASN A 743 -40.29 -37.70 -36.35
CA ASN A 743 -39.90 -37.94 -37.73
C ASN A 743 -38.69 -38.85 -37.75
N ALA A 744 -38.66 -39.82 -38.67
CA ALA A 744 -37.54 -40.74 -38.75
C ALA A 744 -37.29 -41.30 -40.14
N ARG A 745 -36.00 -41.53 -40.45
CA ARG A 745 -35.54 -42.24 -41.63
C ARG A 745 -34.49 -43.28 -41.23
N GLY A 746 -34.75 -44.55 -41.53
CA GLY A 746 -33.86 -45.66 -41.18
C GLY A 746 -34.25 -46.95 -41.90
N ASN A 747 -33.55 -48.05 -41.62
CA ASN A 747 -33.93 -49.39 -42.05
C ASN A 747 -35.02 -49.94 -41.13
N ASN A 748 -34.67 -50.48 -39.96
CA ASN A 748 -35.67 -50.79 -38.93
C ASN A 748 -35.80 -49.60 -37.96
N ILE A 749 -37.02 -49.20 -37.65
CA ILE A 749 -37.31 -48.10 -36.73
C ILE A 749 -38.13 -48.66 -35.57
N SER A 750 -37.58 -48.62 -34.35
CA SER A 750 -38.23 -49.01 -33.10
C SER A 750 -38.31 -47.82 -32.16
N VAL A 751 -39.51 -47.42 -31.75
CA VAL A 751 -39.75 -46.27 -30.88
C VAL A 751 -40.80 -46.59 -29.84
N VAL A 752 -40.49 -46.30 -28.58
CA VAL A 752 -41.43 -46.42 -27.47
C VAL A 752 -41.65 -45.03 -26.89
N ASP A 753 -42.92 -44.67 -26.68
CA ASP A 753 -43.33 -43.52 -25.86
C ASP A 753 -43.98 -44.00 -24.55
N GLY A 754 -43.36 -43.60 -23.44
CA GLY A 754 -43.77 -43.94 -22.09
C GLY A 754 -44.84 -43.04 -21.48
N PHE A 755 -44.99 -41.82 -21.99
CA PHE A 755 -45.75 -40.76 -21.32
C PHE A 755 -46.54 -39.91 -22.32
N GLY A 756 -47.87 -39.99 -22.24
CA GLY A 756 -48.72 -39.34 -23.23
C GLY A 756 -48.82 -40.14 -24.53
N GLY A 757 -49.32 -39.51 -25.59
CA GLY A 757 -49.48 -40.13 -26.91
C GLY A 757 -48.30 -39.84 -27.84
N LEU A 758 -48.09 -40.69 -28.83
CA LEU A 758 -47.04 -40.54 -29.83
C LEU A 758 -47.63 -39.99 -31.14
N THR A 759 -47.17 -38.83 -31.58
CA THR A 759 -47.53 -38.31 -32.92
C THR A 759 -46.43 -38.62 -33.93
N LEU A 760 -46.72 -39.45 -34.92
CA LEU A 760 -45.81 -39.75 -36.03
C LEU A 760 -45.86 -38.64 -37.08
N GLY A 761 -44.69 -38.12 -37.44
CA GLY A 761 -44.50 -37.18 -38.54
C GLY A 761 -44.16 -37.92 -39.84
N ASN A 762 -43.11 -37.46 -40.52
CA ASN A 762 -42.58 -38.14 -41.70
C ASN A 762 -41.76 -39.36 -41.27
N ILE A 763 -42.21 -40.55 -41.66
CA ILE A 763 -41.52 -41.82 -41.35
C ILE A 763 -41.14 -42.52 -42.65
N SER A 764 -39.89 -42.94 -42.75
CA SER A 764 -39.35 -43.71 -43.87
C SER A 764 -38.54 -44.89 -43.33
N ALA A 765 -39.17 -46.06 -43.24
CA ALA A 765 -38.54 -47.31 -42.82
C ALA A 765 -38.25 -48.22 -44.03
N GLY A 766 -36.96 -48.45 -44.31
CA GLY A 766 -36.51 -49.38 -45.35
C GLY A 766 -36.76 -50.86 -45.02
N GLY A 767 -37.01 -51.16 -43.75
CA GLY A 767 -37.37 -52.45 -43.16
C GLY A 767 -38.62 -52.29 -42.29
N ASN A 768 -38.57 -52.72 -41.03
CA ASN A 768 -39.73 -52.71 -40.14
C ASN A 768 -39.93 -51.35 -39.43
N LEU A 769 -41.20 -51.04 -39.12
CA LEU A 769 -41.57 -49.96 -38.21
C LEU A 769 -42.28 -50.55 -36.99
N ASP A 770 -41.66 -50.48 -35.82
CA ASP A 770 -42.22 -50.91 -34.55
C ASP A 770 -42.40 -49.69 -33.63
N VAL A 771 -43.64 -49.30 -33.37
CA VAL A 771 -43.95 -48.14 -32.52
C VAL A 771 -44.92 -48.53 -31.43
N SER A 772 -44.68 -48.04 -30.22
CA SER A 772 -45.62 -48.21 -29.12
C SER A 772 -45.77 -46.96 -28.26
N SER A 773 -46.97 -46.77 -27.71
CA SER A 773 -47.27 -45.75 -26.72
C SER A 773 -48.02 -46.39 -25.56
N SER A 774 -47.51 -46.21 -24.35
CA SER A 774 -48.14 -46.72 -23.12
C SER A 774 -48.98 -45.66 -22.39
N GLY A 775 -48.95 -44.41 -22.85
CA GLY A 775 -49.53 -43.26 -22.17
C GLY A 775 -50.63 -42.50 -22.94
N GLY A 776 -50.98 -42.91 -24.16
CA GLY A 776 -51.93 -42.16 -24.99
C GLY A 776 -52.09 -42.71 -26.41
N ASP A 777 -52.77 -41.94 -27.26
CA ASP A 777 -53.06 -42.33 -28.65
C ASP A 777 -51.78 -42.32 -29.51
N ILE A 778 -51.71 -43.17 -30.52
CA ILE A 778 -50.73 -43.06 -31.61
C ILE A 778 -51.42 -42.39 -32.80
N THR A 779 -51.01 -41.18 -33.14
CA THR A 779 -51.64 -40.37 -34.20
C THR A 779 -50.63 -39.98 -35.26
N GLN A 780 -51.09 -39.57 -36.44
CA GLN A 780 -50.26 -39.03 -37.50
C GLN A 780 -50.38 -37.49 -37.59
N ALA A 781 -49.28 -36.81 -37.85
CA ALA A 781 -49.26 -35.38 -38.09
C ALA A 781 -49.85 -35.04 -39.46
N GLY A 782 -50.66 -33.99 -39.53
CA GLY A 782 -51.29 -33.58 -40.79
C GLY A 782 -50.28 -33.26 -41.89
N GLY A 783 -50.46 -33.84 -43.08
CA GLY A 783 -49.60 -33.63 -44.25
C GLY A 783 -48.26 -34.38 -44.20
N SER A 784 -48.05 -35.28 -43.23
CA SER A 784 -46.91 -36.18 -43.23
C SER A 784 -47.19 -37.49 -43.96
N SER A 785 -46.14 -38.21 -44.34
CA SER A 785 -46.23 -39.55 -44.95
C SER A 785 -45.50 -40.60 -44.11
N ILE A 786 -46.04 -41.81 -44.07
CA ILE A 786 -45.42 -42.98 -43.46
C ILE A 786 -45.17 -44.02 -44.55
N THR A 787 -43.91 -44.31 -44.86
CA THR A 787 -43.50 -45.32 -45.84
C THR A 787 -42.73 -46.44 -45.14
N VAL A 788 -43.21 -47.68 -45.26
CA VAL A 788 -42.62 -48.85 -44.60
C VAL A 788 -42.55 -50.03 -45.58
N ASN A 789 -41.34 -50.47 -45.91
CA ASN A 789 -41.13 -51.59 -46.82
C ASN A 789 -41.35 -52.97 -46.15
N GLY A 790 -41.08 -53.05 -44.85
CA GLY A 790 -41.20 -54.25 -44.03
C GLY A 790 -42.52 -54.31 -43.26
N ALA A 791 -42.55 -55.07 -42.16
CA ALA A 791 -43.72 -55.14 -41.29
C ALA A 791 -43.88 -53.83 -40.49
N THR A 792 -45.12 -53.40 -40.33
CA THR A 792 -45.46 -52.30 -39.43
C THR A 792 -46.13 -52.89 -38.19
N THR A 793 -45.73 -52.48 -37.00
CA THR A 793 -46.32 -52.85 -35.70
C THR A 793 -46.61 -51.59 -34.92
N VAL A 794 -47.88 -51.36 -34.59
CA VAL A 794 -48.34 -50.17 -33.87
C VAL A 794 -49.10 -50.61 -32.63
N ASP A 795 -48.57 -50.33 -31.44
CA ASP A 795 -49.23 -50.70 -30.17
C ASP A 795 -49.51 -49.48 -29.29
N ALA A 796 -50.77 -49.06 -29.28
CA ALA A 796 -51.27 -47.99 -28.40
C ALA A 796 -51.91 -48.55 -27.12
N GLY A 797 -51.80 -49.86 -26.85
CA GLY A 797 -52.45 -50.53 -25.72
C GLY A 797 -53.97 -50.38 -25.75
N SER A 798 -54.52 -49.61 -24.80
CA SER A 798 -55.96 -49.30 -24.73
C SER A 798 -56.36 -47.98 -25.40
N SER A 799 -55.41 -47.28 -26.02
CA SER A 799 -55.60 -45.99 -26.66
C SER A 799 -55.84 -46.14 -28.17
N ASN A 800 -56.19 -45.05 -28.85
CA ASN A 800 -56.51 -45.09 -30.27
C ASN A 800 -55.26 -45.05 -31.15
N ILE A 801 -55.39 -45.58 -32.36
CA ILE A 801 -54.42 -45.47 -33.45
C ILE A 801 -55.10 -44.71 -34.58
N THR A 802 -54.48 -43.66 -35.10
CA THR A 802 -54.98 -42.89 -36.25
C THR A 802 -53.82 -42.53 -37.19
N LEU A 803 -53.66 -43.32 -38.25
CA LEU A 803 -52.67 -43.15 -39.31
C LEU A 803 -53.39 -42.93 -40.64
N ASP A 804 -54.01 -41.76 -40.78
CA ASP A 804 -54.98 -41.42 -41.82
C ASP A 804 -54.40 -40.56 -42.95
N GLY A 805 -53.07 -40.40 -43.00
CA GLY A 805 -52.39 -39.69 -44.07
C GLY A 805 -52.67 -40.31 -45.45
N PRO A 806 -53.05 -39.50 -46.47
CA PRO A 806 -53.39 -40.01 -47.79
C PRO A 806 -52.18 -40.51 -48.59
N ASP A 807 -50.96 -40.20 -48.14
CA ASP A 807 -49.69 -40.55 -48.82
C ASP A 807 -48.91 -41.63 -48.06
N ASN A 808 -49.56 -42.36 -47.16
CA ASN A 808 -48.96 -43.50 -46.49
C ASN A 808 -48.74 -44.66 -47.46
N ASP A 809 -47.71 -45.48 -47.23
CA ASP A 809 -47.38 -46.66 -48.03
C ASP A 809 -46.89 -47.77 -47.10
N PHE A 810 -47.77 -48.73 -46.81
CA PHE A 810 -47.50 -49.88 -45.95
C PHE A 810 -47.36 -51.16 -46.80
N VAL A 811 -46.14 -51.41 -47.30
CA VAL A 811 -45.86 -52.53 -48.22
C VAL A 811 -45.98 -53.90 -47.55
N GLY A 812 -45.46 -54.03 -46.32
CA GLY A 812 -45.50 -55.28 -45.56
C GLY A 812 -46.75 -55.41 -44.66
N PRO A 813 -46.85 -56.49 -43.87
CA PRO A 813 -47.99 -56.69 -42.97
C PRO A 813 -48.11 -55.57 -41.93
N PHE A 814 -49.30 -54.97 -41.85
CA PHE A 814 -49.67 -53.96 -40.86
C PHE A 814 -50.31 -54.64 -39.64
N ASN A 815 -49.59 -54.65 -38.53
CA ASN A 815 -50.00 -55.16 -37.24
C ASN A 815 -50.37 -54.00 -36.33
N ALA A 816 -51.47 -54.10 -35.60
CA ALA A 816 -51.91 -53.03 -34.71
C ALA A 816 -52.65 -53.52 -33.48
N SER A 817 -52.44 -52.85 -32.35
CA SER A 817 -53.12 -53.11 -31.07
C SER A 817 -53.56 -51.77 -30.47
N GLY A 818 -54.86 -51.60 -30.25
CA GLY A 818 -55.43 -50.34 -29.77
C GLY A 818 -56.93 -50.44 -29.49
N ASN A 819 -57.56 -49.33 -29.12
CA ASN A 819 -59.01 -49.22 -28.99
C ASN A 819 -59.66 -48.97 -30.35
N ASN A 820 -59.71 -47.72 -30.84
CA ASN A 820 -60.10 -47.46 -32.21
C ASN A 820 -58.85 -47.40 -33.10
N ILE A 821 -58.86 -48.09 -34.23
CA ILE A 821 -57.75 -48.15 -35.17
C ILE A 821 -58.22 -47.62 -36.51
N THR A 822 -57.66 -46.51 -36.95
CA THR A 822 -57.87 -45.93 -38.28
C THR A 822 -56.54 -45.95 -39.04
N VAL A 823 -56.53 -46.54 -40.23
CA VAL A 823 -55.35 -46.55 -41.10
C VAL A 823 -55.77 -46.33 -42.56
N VAL A 824 -55.04 -45.44 -43.22
CA VAL A 824 -55.14 -45.19 -44.66
C VAL A 824 -53.81 -45.60 -45.29
N ASP A 825 -53.89 -46.40 -46.33
CA ASP A 825 -52.81 -46.77 -47.23
C ASP A 825 -53.06 -46.09 -48.58
N GLY A 826 -52.19 -45.14 -48.91
CA GLY A 826 -52.27 -44.21 -50.01
C GLY A 826 -51.71 -44.73 -51.34
N ALA A 827 -50.74 -45.64 -51.24
CA ALA A 827 -50.01 -46.18 -52.37
C ALA A 827 -49.85 -47.69 -52.23
N GLY A 828 -50.38 -48.45 -53.18
CA GLY A 828 -50.37 -49.90 -53.13
C GLY A 828 -51.57 -50.49 -52.41
N GLY A 829 -51.44 -51.73 -51.94
CA GLY A 829 -52.55 -52.44 -51.29
C GLY A 829 -52.20 -52.81 -49.86
N LEU A 830 -53.09 -52.48 -48.92
CA LEU A 830 -52.91 -52.72 -47.50
C LEU A 830 -52.99 -54.22 -47.16
N VAL A 831 -51.93 -54.77 -46.56
CA VAL A 831 -51.93 -56.14 -46.02
C VAL A 831 -52.06 -56.10 -44.50
N LEU A 832 -53.21 -56.50 -43.95
CA LEU A 832 -53.42 -56.60 -42.51
C LEU A 832 -52.76 -57.84 -41.93
N GLY A 833 -51.93 -57.64 -40.91
CA GLY A 833 -51.35 -58.69 -40.08
C GLY A 833 -52.20 -58.99 -38.85
N ASN A 834 -51.56 -59.10 -37.69
CA ASN A 834 -52.26 -59.25 -36.42
C ASN A 834 -52.85 -57.91 -35.98
N VAL A 835 -54.18 -57.83 -35.95
CA VAL A 835 -54.88 -56.59 -35.57
C VAL A 835 -55.80 -56.88 -34.38
N SER A 836 -55.69 -56.07 -33.33
CA SER A 836 -56.52 -56.14 -32.13
C SER A 836 -57.09 -54.75 -31.83
N ALA A 837 -58.32 -54.50 -32.29
CA ALA A 837 -59.07 -53.29 -32.00
C ALA A 837 -60.11 -53.57 -30.90
N GLY A 838 -59.97 -52.94 -29.73
CA GLY A 838 -60.97 -53.00 -28.66
C GLY A 838 -62.31 -52.32 -29.04
N GLY A 839 -62.21 -51.29 -29.87
CA GLY A 839 -63.29 -50.50 -30.46
C GLY A 839 -63.37 -50.73 -31.97
N ASN A 840 -63.43 -49.64 -32.75
CA ASN A 840 -63.61 -49.71 -34.20
C ASN A 840 -62.30 -50.01 -34.95
N LEU A 841 -62.41 -50.66 -36.12
CA LEU A 841 -61.32 -50.82 -37.08
C LEU A 841 -61.75 -50.19 -38.41
N ASP A 842 -61.15 -49.08 -38.80
CA ASP A 842 -61.39 -48.37 -40.05
C ASP A 842 -60.14 -48.42 -40.92
N VAL A 843 -60.14 -49.25 -41.96
CA VAL A 843 -59.01 -49.47 -42.86
C VAL A 843 -59.38 -49.01 -44.27
N THR A 844 -58.55 -48.19 -44.88
CA THR A 844 -58.73 -47.70 -46.26
C THR A 844 -57.48 -47.98 -47.08
N SER A 845 -57.64 -48.51 -48.29
CA SER A 845 -56.60 -48.53 -49.32
C SER A 845 -57.12 -47.78 -50.54
N THR A 846 -56.43 -46.73 -50.96
CA THR A 846 -56.95 -45.81 -52.00
C THR A 846 -56.74 -46.32 -53.42
N ASP A 847 -55.74 -47.17 -53.65
CA ASP A 847 -55.38 -47.63 -55.00
C ASP A 847 -54.98 -49.13 -55.09
N GLY A 848 -55.24 -49.93 -54.05
CA GLY A 848 -54.95 -51.38 -54.04
C GLY A 848 -55.93 -52.24 -53.23
N ASP A 849 -55.70 -53.55 -53.22
CA ASP A 849 -56.54 -54.48 -52.47
C ASP A 849 -56.23 -54.40 -50.97
N ILE A 850 -57.25 -54.55 -50.12
CA ILE A 850 -57.07 -54.85 -48.69
C ILE A 850 -56.99 -56.37 -48.54
N ARG A 851 -55.86 -56.91 -48.09
CA ARG A 851 -55.65 -58.36 -47.91
C ARG A 851 -55.26 -58.67 -46.47
N GLN A 852 -55.32 -59.94 -46.10
CA GLN A 852 -54.86 -60.44 -44.82
C GLN A 852 -53.60 -61.29 -44.99
N ALA A 853 -52.60 -61.09 -44.13
CA ALA A 853 -51.39 -61.89 -44.09
C ALA A 853 -51.68 -63.32 -43.62
N ALA A 854 -51.02 -64.31 -44.22
CA ALA A 854 -51.20 -65.72 -43.87
C ALA A 854 -50.84 -65.98 -42.39
N GLY A 855 -51.71 -66.71 -41.67
CA GLY A 855 -51.50 -67.06 -40.27
C GLY A 855 -51.77 -65.94 -39.25
N SER A 856 -52.23 -64.77 -39.70
CA SER A 856 -52.59 -63.66 -38.83
C SER A 856 -54.03 -63.75 -38.29
N THR A 857 -54.32 -62.97 -37.24
CA THR A 857 -55.65 -62.87 -36.63
C THR A 857 -56.08 -61.41 -36.52
N ILE A 858 -57.31 -61.12 -36.94
CA ILE A 858 -57.96 -59.81 -36.74
C ILE A 858 -59.08 -59.96 -35.72
N THR A 859 -59.00 -59.20 -34.63
CA THR A 859 -60.03 -59.13 -33.57
C THR A 859 -60.53 -57.69 -33.46
N VAL A 860 -61.84 -57.48 -33.57
CA VAL A 860 -62.47 -56.16 -33.49
C VAL A 860 -63.69 -56.22 -32.57
N GLY A 861 -63.68 -55.43 -31.49
CA GLY A 861 -64.79 -55.33 -30.54
C GLY A 861 -65.95 -54.46 -31.03
N GLY A 862 -65.65 -53.41 -31.80
CA GLY A 862 -66.59 -52.46 -32.39
C GLY A 862 -66.90 -52.72 -33.87
N ALA A 863 -67.25 -51.66 -34.59
CA ALA A 863 -67.51 -51.73 -36.03
C ALA A 863 -66.22 -51.91 -36.82
N THR A 864 -66.30 -52.61 -37.96
CA THR A 864 -65.19 -52.67 -38.91
C THR A 864 -65.62 -52.03 -40.22
N THR A 865 -64.85 -51.06 -40.70
CA THR A 865 -64.98 -50.48 -42.04
C THR A 865 -63.74 -50.84 -42.84
N ALA A 866 -63.92 -51.51 -43.98
CA ALA A 866 -62.85 -51.78 -44.93
C ALA A 866 -63.21 -51.18 -46.28
N ASP A 867 -62.45 -50.20 -46.74
CA ASP A 867 -62.66 -49.51 -48.01
C ASP A 867 -61.45 -49.66 -48.93
N ALA A 868 -61.59 -50.48 -49.97
CA ALA A 868 -60.58 -50.66 -51.02
C ALA A 868 -61.00 -49.96 -52.33
N GLY A 869 -62.01 -49.08 -52.31
CA GLY A 869 -62.54 -48.42 -53.49
C GLY A 869 -63.00 -49.41 -54.57
N SER A 870 -62.29 -49.43 -55.71
CA SER A 870 -62.53 -50.36 -56.82
C SER A 870 -61.77 -51.68 -56.74
N SER A 871 -60.95 -51.87 -55.71
CA SER A 871 -60.09 -53.05 -55.51
C SER A 871 -60.77 -54.10 -54.63
N ASN A 872 -60.11 -55.24 -54.40
CA ASN A 872 -60.67 -56.37 -53.66
C ASN A 872 -60.36 -56.28 -52.16
N ILE A 873 -61.21 -56.91 -51.35
CA ILE A 873 -61.02 -57.10 -49.92
C ILE A 873 -60.97 -58.61 -49.64
N THR A 874 -59.89 -59.10 -49.03
CA THR A 874 -59.71 -60.52 -48.67
C THR A 874 -59.24 -60.67 -47.22
N LEU A 875 -60.18 -61.01 -46.32
CA LEU A 875 -59.96 -61.20 -44.87
C LEU A 875 -60.48 -62.57 -44.43
N ASP A 876 -59.87 -63.63 -44.95
CA ASP A 876 -60.42 -65.00 -44.97
C ASP A 876 -59.89 -65.94 -43.88
N SER A 877 -59.05 -65.45 -42.96
CA SER A 877 -58.54 -66.27 -41.86
C SER A 877 -59.68 -66.77 -40.95
N PRO A 878 -59.74 -68.08 -40.63
CA PRO A 878 -60.79 -68.65 -39.78
C PRO A 878 -60.67 -68.24 -38.31
N THR A 879 -59.56 -67.61 -37.90
CA THR A 879 -59.32 -67.11 -36.54
C THR A 879 -59.84 -65.70 -36.32
N ASN A 880 -60.27 -65.01 -37.38
CA ASN A 880 -60.81 -63.65 -37.27
C ASN A 880 -62.06 -63.59 -36.39
N ASN A 881 -62.17 -62.53 -35.59
CA ASN A 881 -63.29 -62.28 -34.69
C ASN A 881 -63.77 -60.83 -34.82
N PHE A 882 -64.81 -60.62 -35.62
CA PHE A 882 -65.48 -59.33 -35.79
C PHE A 882 -66.78 -59.34 -34.99
N VAL A 883 -66.85 -58.56 -33.91
CA VAL A 883 -68.00 -58.55 -32.99
C VAL A 883 -69.09 -57.58 -33.45
N GLY A 884 -68.71 -56.38 -33.90
CA GLY A 884 -69.65 -55.36 -34.40
C GLY A 884 -69.97 -55.48 -35.90
N PRO A 885 -70.69 -54.50 -36.47
CA PRO A 885 -71.06 -54.50 -37.88
C PRO A 885 -69.83 -54.41 -38.79
N PHE A 886 -69.81 -55.20 -39.86
CA PHE A 886 -68.76 -55.20 -40.87
C PHE A 886 -69.23 -54.49 -42.14
N ASN A 887 -68.68 -53.31 -42.40
CA ASN A 887 -68.95 -52.47 -43.56
C ASN A 887 -67.79 -52.61 -44.55
N ALA A 888 -68.08 -52.98 -45.78
CA ALA A 888 -67.06 -53.23 -46.80
C ALA A 888 -67.40 -52.52 -48.10
N HIS A 889 -66.44 -51.79 -48.67
CA HIS A 889 -66.54 -51.16 -49.98
C HIS A 889 -65.38 -51.64 -50.85
N GLY A 890 -65.67 -52.46 -51.86
CA GLY A 890 -64.70 -53.07 -52.75
C GLY A 890 -65.38 -53.87 -53.87
N ASN A 891 -64.62 -54.31 -54.88
CA ASN A 891 -65.11 -55.06 -56.03
C ASN A 891 -65.45 -56.53 -55.67
N ASN A 892 -64.48 -57.29 -55.16
CA ASN A 892 -64.70 -58.62 -54.58
C ASN A 892 -64.38 -58.60 -53.08
N ILE A 893 -65.32 -59.06 -52.26
CA ILE A 893 -65.16 -59.13 -50.80
C ILE A 893 -65.22 -60.59 -50.37
N THR A 894 -64.09 -61.11 -49.92
CA THR A 894 -63.92 -62.48 -49.42
C THR A 894 -63.60 -62.42 -47.92
N GLY A 895 -64.31 -63.19 -47.09
CA GLY A 895 -63.96 -63.26 -45.67
C GLY A 895 -64.48 -64.49 -44.92
N GLY A 896 -63.76 -64.83 -43.86
CA GLY A 896 -63.95 -66.01 -43.01
C GLY A 896 -64.97 -65.77 -41.89
N TRP A 897 -66.14 -65.22 -42.22
CA TRP A 897 -67.11 -64.74 -41.21
C TRP A 897 -67.81 -65.89 -40.48
N ARG A 898 -67.61 -66.03 -39.16
CA ARG A 898 -68.53 -66.82 -38.32
C ARG A 898 -69.82 -66.01 -38.12
N ARG A 899 -70.86 -66.28 -38.92
CA ARG A 899 -72.20 -65.75 -38.66
C ARG A 899 -72.74 -66.32 -37.33
N ARG A 900 -72.91 -65.49 -36.29
CA ARG A 900 -73.95 -65.75 -35.28
C ARG A 900 -75.30 -65.54 -35.98
N ALA A 901 -76.07 -66.61 -36.08
CA ALA A 901 -77.28 -66.67 -36.90
C ALA A 901 -78.39 -65.75 -36.35
N GLY A 902 -78.78 -64.72 -37.12
CA GLY A 902 -79.98 -63.95 -36.78
C GLY A 902 -80.21 -62.65 -37.55
N ALA A 903 -80.33 -62.68 -38.89
CA ALA A 903 -81.20 -61.79 -39.68
C ALA A 903 -81.03 -62.05 -41.19
N ARG A 904 -82.15 -62.28 -41.90
CA ARG A 904 -82.27 -62.38 -43.36
C ARG A 904 -83.04 -61.17 -43.89
N GLN A 905 -82.87 -60.90 -45.19
CA GLN A 905 -83.40 -59.81 -46.05
C GLN A 905 -82.40 -58.65 -46.18
N CYS A 906 -81.98 -58.20 -47.35
CA CYS A 906 -82.67 -58.12 -48.63
C CYS A 906 -81.67 -58.07 -49.80
N GLN A 907 -81.85 -58.93 -50.81
CA GLN A 907 -81.36 -58.68 -52.17
C GLN A 907 -82.49 -59.02 -53.14
N ARG A 908 -83.02 -58.00 -53.81
CA ARG A 908 -83.50 -58.02 -55.21
C ARG A 908 -84.23 -56.70 -55.51
N ARG A 909 -83.57 -55.81 -56.25
CA ARG A 909 -84.09 -55.15 -57.47
C ARG A 909 -83.11 -54.07 -57.95
N ARG A 910 -82.34 -54.41 -58.99
CA ARG A 910 -81.88 -53.46 -60.03
C ARG A 910 -82.62 -53.83 -61.30
N GLN A 911 -83.45 -52.94 -61.85
CA GLN A 911 -83.58 -52.70 -63.30
C GLN A 911 -84.57 -51.57 -63.66
N ARG A 912 -84.05 -50.64 -64.49
CA ARG A 912 -84.72 -49.70 -65.44
C ARG A 912 -85.46 -48.51 -64.78
N CYS A 913 -85.32 -47.23 -65.16
CA CYS A 913 -84.97 -46.63 -66.46
C CYS A 913 -84.82 -45.09 -66.27
N ASN A 914 -83.96 -44.49 -67.09
CA ASN A 914 -83.85 -43.03 -67.31
C ASN A 914 -84.90 -42.52 -68.32
N GLN A 915 -85.18 -41.20 -68.24
CA GLN A 915 -85.76 -40.24 -69.21
C GLN A 915 -87.27 -39.92 -69.22
N HIS A 916 -87.62 -38.70 -68.74
CA HIS A 916 -88.14 -37.51 -69.47
C HIS A 916 -88.72 -36.52 -68.42
N ARG A 917 -88.23 -35.29 -68.13
CA ARG A 917 -87.87 -34.06 -68.88
C ARG A 917 -89.08 -33.16 -69.26
N GLN A 918 -89.25 -32.02 -68.54
CA GLN A 918 -89.73 -30.69 -68.97
C GLN A 918 -89.18 -29.65 -67.94
N GLN A 919 -88.30 -28.66 -68.27
CA GLN A 919 -88.48 -27.35 -68.94
C GLN A 919 -89.59 -26.48 -68.29
N SER A 920 -89.44 -25.20 -67.92
CA SER A 920 -88.65 -24.02 -68.39
C SER A 920 -88.20 -23.14 -67.20
N ALA A 921 -87.11 -22.36 -67.14
CA ALA A 921 -86.37 -21.47 -68.05
C ALA A 921 -87.01 -20.09 -68.37
N ALA A 922 -86.47 -19.03 -67.75
CA ALA A 922 -86.31 -17.63 -68.20
C ALA A 922 -85.42 -16.94 -67.13
N GLY A 923 -84.20 -16.42 -67.37
CA GLY A 923 -83.75 -15.41 -68.35
C GLY A 923 -84.02 -14.00 -67.78
N SER A 924 -83.13 -13.00 -67.67
CA SER A 924 -81.73 -12.76 -68.03
C SER A 924 -81.29 -11.42 -67.39
N ASN A 925 -79.97 -11.17 -67.42
CA ASN A 925 -79.30 -9.87 -67.66
C ASN A 925 -78.86 -8.90 -66.55
N HIS A 926 -77.55 -8.59 -66.66
CA HIS A 926 -76.83 -7.30 -66.49
C HIS A 926 -76.63 -6.74 -65.08
N ILE A 927 -75.56 -6.00 -64.73
CA ILE A 927 -74.15 -5.78 -65.15
C ILE A 927 -73.64 -4.76 -64.10
N ASN A 928 -72.43 -4.93 -63.55
CA ASN A 928 -71.50 -3.91 -62.97
C ASN A 928 -71.98 -2.95 -61.85
N VAL A 929 -71.16 -2.35 -60.98
CA VAL A 929 -69.72 -2.29 -60.62
C VAL A 929 -69.74 -2.06 -59.08
N ASP A 930 -68.83 -2.50 -58.22
CA ASP A 930 -67.48 -2.01 -57.89
C ASP A 930 -67.30 -2.46 -56.41
N GLY A 931 -66.16 -2.86 -55.88
CA GLY A 931 -64.83 -2.96 -56.42
C GLY A 931 -63.91 -3.51 -55.31
N THR A 932 -62.89 -4.24 -55.77
CA THR A 932 -61.49 -4.14 -55.31
C THR A 932 -61.10 -4.58 -53.89
N LYS A 933 -59.92 -5.17 -53.63
CA LYS A 933 -58.84 -5.81 -54.40
C LYS A 933 -57.75 -6.18 -53.36
N TYR A 934 -57.12 -7.33 -53.57
CA TYR A 934 -55.66 -7.60 -53.50
C TYR A 934 -54.98 -7.68 -52.12
N HIS A 935 -54.29 -8.79 -51.78
CA HIS A 935 -53.09 -9.43 -52.37
C HIS A 935 -51.76 -8.82 -51.92
N ALA A 936 -50.96 -9.73 -51.35
CA ALA A 936 -49.56 -10.03 -51.68
C ALA A 936 -48.43 -9.24 -50.99
N ASP A 937 -47.65 -10.05 -50.27
CA ASP A 937 -46.20 -10.23 -50.40
C ASP A 937 -45.27 -9.02 -50.20
N ALA A 938 -44.40 -9.13 -49.20
CA ALA A 938 -43.03 -9.65 -49.39
C ALA A 938 -42.06 -9.09 -48.34
N ALA A 939 -41.35 -10.03 -47.71
CA ALA A 939 -39.91 -10.04 -47.42
C ALA A 939 -39.22 -8.82 -46.74
N ALA A 940 -38.73 -9.07 -45.52
CA ALA A 940 -37.33 -8.93 -45.06
C ALA A 940 -37.35 -8.97 -43.51
N ALA A 941 -36.72 -9.95 -42.84
CA ALA A 941 -35.32 -9.88 -42.38
C ALA A 941 -35.07 -8.57 -41.59
N THR A 942 -34.72 -8.53 -40.32
CA THR A 942 -33.73 -9.32 -39.55
C THR A 942 -33.68 -8.72 -38.14
N SER A 943 -33.41 -9.57 -37.12
CA SER A 943 -32.59 -9.30 -35.91
C SER A 943 -32.94 -8.08 -35.01
N HIS A 944 -32.68 -8.02 -33.71
CA HIS A 944 -31.77 -8.69 -32.81
C HIS A 944 -32.40 -8.64 -31.41
N TRP A 945 -32.44 -9.79 -30.73
CA TRP A 945 -32.23 -9.80 -29.29
C TRP A 945 -30.73 -9.60 -29.05
N THR A 946 -30.36 -8.65 -28.21
CA THR A 946 -29.27 -8.78 -27.23
C THR A 946 -29.49 -7.78 -26.09
N ALA A 947 -29.17 -8.26 -24.90
CA ALA A 947 -29.53 -7.73 -23.61
C ALA A 947 -28.94 -6.34 -23.27
N ARG A 948 -29.57 -5.68 -22.30
CA ARG A 948 -28.92 -5.28 -21.04
C ARG A 948 -29.92 -4.72 -20.01
N THR A 949 -29.96 -5.40 -18.86
CA THR A 949 -29.89 -4.89 -17.47
C THR A 949 -30.96 -3.97 -16.87
N ASN A 950 -31.21 -4.29 -15.59
CA ASN A 950 -31.68 -3.45 -14.46
C ASN A 950 -33.20 -3.12 -14.42
N ASN A 951 -33.90 -3.15 -13.28
CA ASN A 951 -33.47 -3.27 -11.89
C ASN A 951 -34.65 -3.74 -11.02
N PHE A 952 -34.32 -4.58 -10.04
CA PHE A 952 -35.13 -4.81 -8.84
C PHE A 952 -35.33 -3.49 -8.07
N VAL A 953 -36.57 -3.19 -7.70
CA VAL A 953 -36.91 -2.34 -6.54
C VAL A 953 -37.89 -3.15 -5.69
N GLY A 954 -37.56 -3.24 -4.40
CA GLY A 954 -38.11 -4.19 -3.44
C GLY A 954 -39.55 -3.98 -2.98
N PRO A 955 -40.03 -4.87 -2.09
CA PRO A 955 -41.40 -4.94 -1.64
C PRO A 955 -41.67 -4.06 -0.41
N PHE A 956 -42.93 -3.66 -0.24
CA PHE A 956 -43.41 -2.87 0.88
C PHE A 956 -44.73 -3.45 1.40
N GLN A 957 -44.71 -4.16 2.53
CA GLN A 957 -45.87 -4.31 3.43
C GLN A 957 -45.39 -4.60 4.86
N ARG A 958 -46.15 -4.07 5.82
CA ARG A 958 -45.87 -3.88 7.26
C ARG A 958 -45.86 -5.21 8.07
N PRO A 959 -45.49 -5.18 9.37
CA PRO A 959 -46.50 -4.98 10.42
C PRO A 959 -46.03 -4.19 11.68
N ARG A 960 -46.96 -3.97 12.63
CA ARG A 960 -46.81 -3.19 13.87
C ARG A 960 -47.11 -4.08 15.10
N GLN A 961 -46.32 -3.92 16.18
CA GLN A 961 -46.50 -4.37 17.60
C GLN A 961 -46.48 -5.91 17.86
N THR A 962 -45.90 -6.50 18.91
CA THR A 962 -45.78 -6.21 20.37
C THR A 962 -44.56 -6.92 21.02
N THR A 963 -44.05 -6.42 22.16
CA THR A 963 -43.18 -7.09 23.21
C THR A 963 -43.82 -8.36 23.84
N PRO A 964 -43.24 -9.19 24.77
CA PRO A 964 -42.05 -9.02 25.68
C PRO A 964 -41.13 -10.26 26.04
N TRP A 965 -39.96 -9.96 26.66
CA TRP A 965 -39.18 -10.66 27.74
C TRP A 965 -38.53 -12.06 27.48
N TRP A 966 -37.25 -12.34 27.82
CA TRP A 966 -36.66 -12.49 29.17
C TRP A 966 -35.10 -12.42 29.21
N MET A 967 -34.58 -11.90 30.34
CA MET A 967 -33.31 -12.19 31.09
C MET A 967 -31.92 -12.04 30.42
N ALA A 968 -30.84 -11.58 31.09
CA ALA A 968 -30.61 -11.09 32.44
C ALA A 968 -29.31 -10.24 32.54
N GLN A 969 -29.40 -9.16 33.34
CA GLN A 969 -28.47 -8.57 34.32
C GLN A 969 -26.97 -8.90 34.31
N ARG A 970 -26.12 -7.85 34.17
CA ARG A 970 -25.31 -7.17 35.22
C ARG A 970 -24.20 -8.01 35.87
N LEU A 971 -22.95 -7.55 35.73
CA LEU A 971 -22.02 -7.50 36.86
C LEU A 971 -20.95 -6.40 36.69
N VAL A 972 -20.86 -5.54 37.70
CA VAL A 972 -19.80 -4.56 37.98
C VAL A 972 -19.03 -5.07 39.20
N LEU A 973 -17.71 -5.23 39.11
CA LEU A 973 -16.73 -5.41 40.20
C LEU A 973 -15.34 -5.30 39.51
N ALA A 974 -14.34 -4.52 39.89
CA ALA A 974 -14.11 -3.57 40.96
C ALA A 974 -12.98 -2.62 40.52
N MET A 975 -13.06 -1.33 40.88
CA MET A 975 -11.90 -0.42 40.86
C MET A 975 -11.26 -0.42 42.26
N SER A 976 -10.07 -0.98 42.35
CA SER A 976 -9.02 -0.75 43.36
C SER A 976 -7.81 -1.58 42.88
N ALA A 977 -6.59 -1.10 42.71
CA ALA A 977 -5.89 0.06 43.21
C ALA A 977 -4.73 0.40 42.24
N LEU A 978 -4.33 1.67 42.18
CA LEU A 978 -2.92 2.07 42.39
C LEU A 978 -2.86 3.60 42.45
N ALA A 979 -2.84 4.11 43.68
CA ALA A 979 -2.15 5.37 43.98
C ALA A 979 -1.00 4.98 44.91
N ALA A 980 0.23 5.24 44.47
CA ALA A 980 1.33 5.84 45.24
C ALA A 980 2.70 5.47 44.65
N ILE A 981 3.48 6.53 44.39
CA ILE A 981 4.95 6.60 44.21
C ILE A 981 5.49 6.19 42.86
#